data_AF-A0A7K0PEI5-F1
#
_entry.id   AF-A0A7K0PEI5-F1
#
_cell.length_a   1.000
_cell.length_b   1.000
_cell.length_c   1.000
_cell.angle_alpha   90.00
_cell.angle_beta   90.00
_cell.angle_gamma   90.00
#
_symmetry.space_group_name_H-M   'P 1'
#
loop_
_entity.id
_entity.type
_entity.pdbx_description
1 polymer ?
#
loop_
_entity_poly.entity_id
_entity_poly.type
_entity_poly.pdbx_seq_one_letter_code
_entity_poly.pdbx_strand_id
1 'polypeptide(L)'
;MERAVHPGRPDADPWRAGTTGCPNPPHMCVPYTGPQAFWRPEESTRPASAAALPTAAPVAAPTPRNPVSRSVRTRRRRAVAAAAATTSVLAALAVVPQASAINYVTSQNGESWGVNDAAMPGVDTGSIRSTNQSSLLGYGGIRVSVSGTAKDRLDGELLRGFGMTFDGFDTFTTKTPVRISGVDVSRHLKIQRSANWARFVDSFTNRTSAPVTVDVSFGGILGQSSDTNPAFQASSAKVLTTSSGDTTISSADSWVTVGTPTAAAATPTSGPTQNGTSATVIGTPGTGLAGSLLRPANQLRDPFVNVLALTGHESNFHGYLRRITLQPGETRSIAHFVVIGLRDTAATAGAQIAATRTAAADLAAAPDFSGIPTAQLCTLANWSFAAIDAALPATCATAQPPQPEAGAVERTPVTSSPYDVVGRTLTELQADMRAGRTTSQEITRAYLDRIAAYDQGQRGLHSFIHVADDAMAQAKAADLARARGRDTDLLGIPVAVKDLYDTKDQPTTNGSLVFEGFRPTKDAFQIARMRAAGAVILGKANMSEFANSGRHSESPWGQVWNAIKPSATSQGSSGGSGVAVAASFATFSMGSQTGVSLNAPSGASSLVALRGTDGMSSGSGVMPLNFLQDYAGPLARSVSDLATVLNVTTGTDPDDEVTAPADEKRPADWKSVLDPDALKGKRIGIVADTFTSTSYGTPGSLAVANAALDELRAMGAEIVPVPAAPGAPANIATPGTSTGTEGWARWLDAHPEAPYDTPAQIQDSQRKLPYNRSTTPSPTGRMTQAQVTAQRERRQAYKARIQDWMDGIENGASVRPSVDAVIYPNNTSDFHDNDSLALGGAFATAPASNSGAPEVIVPIGKNDHGHPVSLQIQGRAWDDPKIVGFAYAIEQRLRGHVEPTQLPALRYDEDARPTPIVIEPEKAPETAPPAPTPPSNLTPGGLNPPAAPAAPATPATPATPAKPAKPAATVARRVRVSSRTLRASRTGRVSIPLTCAKGATSSCRVRVTVRRAGTTLVNRTVTVRAGRTTTVSFATTGTLRRSLGRGSRVALKVSLRGTGGTTSVQPGTVTVRGTKR
;
A
#
# COMPACT_ATOMS: atom_id res chain seq x y z
N MET A 1 -8.54 -53.25 36.01
CA MET A 1 -9.36 -53.99 35.04
C MET A 1 -9.01 -53.40 33.67
N GLU A 2 -7.87 -53.76 33.07
CA GLU A 2 -7.59 -55.02 32.33
C GLU A 2 -8.26 -55.03 30.95
N ARG A 3 -7.60 -55.34 29.82
CA ARG A 3 -6.23 -55.84 29.49
C ARG A 3 -5.83 -55.30 28.07
N ALA A 4 -4.61 -54.83 27.80
CA ALA A 4 -3.39 -55.59 27.38
C ALA A 4 -3.47 -56.16 25.93
N VAL A 5 -2.43 -56.20 25.06
CA VAL A 5 -1.02 -55.75 25.14
C VAL A 5 -0.37 -55.60 23.72
N HIS A 6 0.77 -54.89 23.63
CA HIS A 6 1.70 -54.65 22.49
C HIS A 6 2.51 -55.90 22.01
N PRO A 7 3.56 -55.83 21.14
CA PRO A 7 3.91 -54.96 19.98
C PRO A 7 4.47 -55.76 18.75
N GLY A 8 4.97 -55.08 17.68
CA GLY A 8 5.82 -55.72 16.66
C GLY A 8 6.37 -54.82 15.53
N ARG A 9 7.66 -54.47 15.59
CA ARG A 9 8.59 -54.04 14.51
C ARG A 9 9.86 -54.96 14.65
N PRO A 10 10.84 -55.05 13.71
CA PRO A 10 11.30 -54.01 12.77
C PRO A 10 11.89 -54.49 11.40
N ASP A 11 12.48 -53.51 10.67
CA ASP A 11 13.69 -53.56 9.80
C ASP A 11 13.76 -54.13 8.36
N ALA A 12 14.63 -53.42 7.60
CA ALA A 12 15.48 -53.82 6.45
C ALA A 12 15.00 -53.73 4.98
N ASP A 13 15.50 -52.67 4.32
CA ASP A 13 15.89 -52.54 2.89
C ASP A 13 16.98 -53.60 2.52
N PRO A 14 17.42 -53.83 1.25
CA PRO A 14 17.12 -53.15 -0.02
C PRO A 14 16.84 -54.10 -1.22
N TRP A 15 16.73 -53.56 -2.46
CA TRP A 15 17.50 -54.01 -3.65
C TRP A 15 17.26 -53.11 -4.89
N ARG A 16 18.26 -53.03 -5.78
CA ARG A 16 18.33 -52.12 -6.94
C ARG A 16 18.03 -52.80 -8.30
N ALA A 17 17.50 -51.98 -9.23
CA ALA A 17 17.77 -51.94 -10.67
C ALA A 17 17.30 -53.08 -11.60
N GLY A 18 16.84 -52.71 -12.80
CA GLY A 18 16.49 -53.63 -13.90
C GLY A 18 15.77 -52.93 -15.07
N THR A 19 16.51 -52.33 -16.00
CA THR A 19 15.99 -51.67 -17.22
C THR A 19 15.66 -52.65 -18.35
N THR A 20 14.62 -52.37 -19.17
CA THR A 20 14.62 -52.31 -20.67
C THR A 20 13.22 -52.52 -21.27
N GLY A 21 12.94 -51.99 -22.48
CA GLY A 21 11.84 -52.49 -23.35
C GLY A 21 10.81 -51.50 -23.90
N CYS A 22 11.19 -50.66 -24.87
CA CYS A 22 10.27 -50.05 -25.88
C CYS A 22 9.93 -51.10 -26.99
N PRO A 23 8.88 -50.97 -27.86
CA PRO A 23 8.65 -49.76 -28.68
C PRO A 23 7.21 -49.46 -29.21
N ASN A 24 7.15 -48.42 -30.07
CA ASN A 24 6.21 -48.16 -31.19
C ASN A 24 4.97 -47.25 -31.00
N PRO A 25 4.51 -46.52 -32.08
CA PRO A 25 4.53 -45.05 -32.04
C PRO A 25 3.20 -44.37 -32.50
N PRO A 26 3.18 -43.34 -33.37
CA PRO A 26 3.07 -41.92 -33.00
C PRO A 26 1.71 -41.28 -33.39
N HIS A 27 1.41 -40.06 -32.89
CA HIS A 27 0.97 -38.91 -33.72
C HIS A 27 0.67 -37.64 -32.89
N MET A 28 1.08 -36.48 -33.44
CA MET A 28 0.64 -35.10 -33.15
C MET A 28 0.69 -34.56 -31.70
N CYS A 29 1.86 -34.06 -31.31
CA CYS A 29 1.95 -32.99 -30.30
C CYS A 29 1.62 -31.63 -30.92
N VAL A 30 0.60 -30.94 -30.43
CA VAL A 30 0.37 -29.50 -30.67
C VAL A 30 0.67 -28.76 -29.36
N PRO A 31 1.58 -27.76 -29.34
CA PRO A 31 1.93 -27.07 -28.10
C PRO A 31 0.80 -26.14 -27.64
N TYR A 32 0.32 -26.37 -26.43
CA TYR A 32 -0.70 -25.59 -25.74
C TYR A 32 -0.15 -24.21 -25.32
N THR A 33 -0.76 -23.12 -25.79
CA THR A 33 -0.44 -21.75 -25.39
C THR A 33 -1.56 -21.15 -24.55
N GLY A 34 -1.50 -21.37 -23.23
CA GLY A 34 -2.39 -20.71 -22.27
C GLY A 34 -2.05 -19.21 -22.12
N PRO A 35 -3.03 -18.32 -21.94
CA PRO A 35 -2.78 -16.88 -21.88
C PRO A 35 -2.24 -16.42 -20.53
N GLN A 36 -0.95 -16.10 -20.48
CA GLN A 36 -0.37 -15.20 -19.49
C GLN A 36 0.31 -13.99 -20.17
N ALA A 37 0.42 -12.89 -19.41
CA ALA A 37 1.07 -11.62 -19.75
C ALA A 37 0.35 -10.65 -20.71
N PHE A 38 -0.37 -9.69 -20.11
CA PHE A 38 -0.23 -8.30 -20.54
C PHE A 38 0.99 -7.69 -19.83
N TRP A 39 2.19 -7.90 -20.40
CA TRP A 39 3.40 -7.08 -20.22
C TRP A 39 4.52 -7.63 -21.11
N ARG A 40 4.52 -7.25 -22.39
CA ARG A 40 5.70 -7.22 -23.27
C ARG A 40 5.56 -6.05 -24.25
N PRO A 41 6.63 -5.31 -24.55
CA PRO A 41 6.64 -4.32 -25.62
C PRO A 41 6.81 -5.00 -26.98
N GLU A 42 6.12 -4.51 -28.01
CA GLU A 42 6.24 -5.03 -29.39
C GLU A 42 7.40 -4.37 -30.14
N GLU A 43 8.34 -5.18 -30.64
CA GLU A 43 9.33 -4.75 -31.64
C GLU A 43 8.72 -4.85 -33.05
N SER A 44 8.70 -3.73 -33.78
CA SER A 44 8.25 -3.73 -35.18
C SER A 44 9.34 -4.27 -36.11
N THR A 45 9.07 -5.37 -36.81
CA THR A 45 9.94 -5.84 -37.90
C THR A 45 9.42 -5.41 -39.27
N ARG A 46 10.33 -4.94 -40.13
CA ARG A 46 10.16 -4.92 -41.59
C ARG A 46 11.40 -5.59 -42.22
N PRO A 47 11.26 -6.31 -43.33
CA PRO A 47 12.28 -7.25 -43.79
C PRO A 47 13.41 -6.58 -44.57
N ALA A 48 14.61 -7.20 -44.51
CA ALA A 48 15.73 -6.89 -45.37
C ALA A 48 15.90 -7.98 -46.44
N SER A 49 16.11 -7.59 -47.70
CA SER A 49 16.49 -8.47 -48.80
C SER A 49 18.02 -8.63 -48.89
N ALA A 50 18.50 -9.84 -49.18
CA ALA A 50 19.92 -10.19 -49.16
C ALA A 50 20.66 -9.91 -50.49
N ALA A 51 21.98 -9.60 -50.41
CA ALA A 51 22.99 -9.92 -51.44
C ALA A 51 24.45 -9.72 -50.95
N ALA A 52 25.11 -10.83 -50.57
CA ALA A 52 26.46 -11.31 -50.95
C ALA A 52 27.73 -10.41 -51.12
N LEU A 53 28.88 -11.02 -50.75
CA LEU A 53 30.28 -10.88 -51.30
C LEU A 53 31.27 -9.85 -50.64
N PRO A 54 32.63 -10.10 -50.66
CA PRO A 54 33.32 -10.39 -49.39
C PRO A 54 34.77 -9.82 -49.18
N THR A 55 35.44 -10.30 -48.11
CA THR A 55 36.91 -10.40 -47.87
C THR A 55 37.79 -9.14 -47.75
N ALA A 56 38.50 -8.99 -46.61
CA ALA A 56 39.98 -8.91 -46.48
C ALA A 56 40.41 -8.73 -45.01
N ALA A 57 41.68 -9.00 -44.68
CA ALA A 57 42.23 -9.07 -43.30
C ALA A 57 43.32 -7.98 -43.01
N PRO A 58 44.27 -8.11 -42.05
CA PRO A 58 44.46 -7.11 -40.97
C PRO A 58 45.85 -6.41 -40.98
N VAL A 59 46.23 -5.66 -39.91
CA VAL A 59 47.53 -5.70 -39.17
C VAL A 59 47.91 -4.40 -38.39
N ALA A 60 48.28 -4.59 -37.12
CA ALA A 60 49.24 -3.92 -36.19
C ALA A 60 49.51 -2.37 -36.09
N ALA A 61 49.91 -1.98 -34.86
CA ALA A 61 50.54 -0.70 -34.45
C ALA A 61 52.10 -0.75 -34.60
N PRO A 62 52.92 0.30 -34.29
CA PRO A 62 53.13 0.84 -32.92
C PRO A 62 53.56 2.35 -32.79
N THR A 63 53.88 2.74 -31.54
CA THR A 63 54.44 4.03 -31.02
C THR A 63 56.00 4.08 -31.08
N PRO A 64 56.73 5.04 -30.45
CA PRO A 64 56.62 6.53 -30.29
C PRO A 64 57.96 7.29 -30.59
N ARG A 65 58.02 8.64 -30.44
CA ARG A 65 59.10 9.38 -29.68
C ARG A 65 58.93 10.92 -29.66
N ASN A 66 59.61 11.55 -28.69
CA ASN A 66 59.72 12.99 -28.32
C ASN A 66 61.23 13.41 -28.48
N PRO A 67 61.80 14.59 -28.09
CA PRO A 67 61.28 15.89 -27.60
C PRO A 67 62.07 17.15 -28.16
N VAL A 68 62.16 18.26 -27.37
CA VAL A 68 63.12 19.43 -27.34
C VAL A 68 62.44 20.81 -27.54
N SER A 69 62.24 21.70 -26.53
CA SER A 69 63.13 22.75 -25.90
C SER A 69 63.42 24.00 -26.79
N ARG A 70 63.54 25.28 -26.35
CA ARG A 70 63.98 25.88 -25.05
C ARG A 70 63.76 27.44 -24.94
N SER A 71 63.42 27.96 -23.74
CA SER A 71 63.85 29.28 -23.09
C SER A 71 63.61 30.65 -23.81
N VAL A 72 63.63 31.88 -23.22
CA VAL A 72 64.28 32.57 -22.06
C VAL A 72 63.34 33.75 -21.57
N ARG A 73 62.94 33.96 -20.30
CA ARG A 73 63.59 34.66 -19.12
C ARG A 73 63.86 36.19 -19.33
N THR A 74 63.76 37.17 -18.40
CA THR A 74 63.60 37.33 -16.92
C THR A 74 62.89 38.69 -16.63
N ARG A 75 62.26 39.00 -15.47
CA ARG A 75 62.74 39.32 -14.08
C ARG A 75 61.46 39.58 -13.22
N ARG A 76 61.36 39.61 -11.88
CA ARG A 76 62.07 39.14 -10.65
C ARG A 76 60.95 39.00 -9.56
N ARG A 77 60.79 37.86 -8.87
CA ARG A 77 61.07 37.59 -7.42
C ARG A 77 60.43 38.56 -6.38
N ARG A 78 59.81 38.11 -5.26
CA ARG A 78 59.52 36.77 -4.68
C ARG A 78 58.51 36.88 -3.50
N ALA A 79 57.79 35.77 -3.23
CA ALA A 79 56.94 35.42 -2.06
C ALA A 79 55.50 36.01 -2.08
N VAL A 80 54.43 35.28 -1.74
CA VAL A 80 54.24 34.11 -0.84
C VAL A 80 53.46 32.97 -1.52
N ALA A 81 53.55 31.75 -1.01
CA ALA A 81 52.90 30.55 -1.56
C ALA A 81 51.41 30.40 -1.13
N ALA A 82 50.74 29.40 -1.72
CA ALA A 82 49.42 28.86 -1.34
C ALA A 82 48.17 29.73 -1.60
N ALA A 83 47.76 29.85 -2.87
CA ALA A 83 46.38 30.20 -3.26
C ALA A 83 46.03 29.81 -4.73
N ALA A 84 46.28 28.56 -5.13
CA ALA A 84 45.95 28.06 -6.48
C ALA A 84 45.52 26.58 -6.48
N ALA A 85 44.73 26.19 -5.48
CA ALA A 85 44.12 24.86 -5.37
C ALA A 85 42.73 24.99 -4.71
N THR A 86 41.85 25.78 -5.34
CA THR A 86 40.49 26.03 -4.80
C THR A 86 39.47 26.38 -5.89
N THR A 87 39.60 25.78 -7.07
CA THR A 87 38.60 25.80 -8.14
C THR A 87 38.06 24.38 -8.36
N SER A 88 37.25 23.89 -7.41
CA SER A 88 36.32 22.75 -7.57
C SER A 88 35.49 22.42 -6.30
N VAL A 89 35.25 23.38 -5.38
CA VAL A 89 34.36 23.16 -4.22
C VAL A 89 33.52 24.42 -3.95
N LEU A 90 32.25 24.42 -4.37
CA LEU A 90 31.09 25.11 -3.77
C LEU A 90 29.90 25.20 -4.78
N ALA A 91 29.35 24.04 -5.15
CA ALA A 91 28.03 23.94 -5.78
C ALA A 91 27.22 22.73 -5.28
N ALA A 92 27.57 22.17 -4.11
CA ALA A 92 26.72 21.23 -3.39
C ALA A 92 25.73 21.98 -2.48
N LEU A 93 24.85 22.76 -3.10
CA LEU A 93 23.60 23.14 -2.42
C LEU A 93 22.77 21.86 -2.34
N ALA A 94 22.50 21.38 -1.12
CA ALA A 94 21.59 20.28 -0.90
C ALA A 94 20.23 20.63 -1.51
N VAL A 95 19.95 20.06 -2.67
CA VAL A 95 18.59 19.88 -3.15
C VAL A 95 17.90 19.06 -2.07
N VAL A 96 16.90 19.63 -1.40
CA VAL A 96 16.01 18.81 -0.58
C VAL A 96 15.43 17.79 -1.55
N PRO A 97 15.71 16.48 -1.39
CA PRO A 97 15.14 15.50 -2.30
C PRO A 97 13.63 15.67 -2.25
N GLN A 98 12.99 15.74 -3.42
CA GLN A 98 11.56 15.48 -3.46
C GLN A 98 11.35 14.10 -2.85
N ALA A 99 10.29 13.92 -2.06
CA ALA A 99 10.03 12.66 -1.39
C ALA A 99 10.00 11.54 -2.44
N SER A 100 11.08 10.76 -2.52
CA SER A 100 11.12 9.54 -3.32
C SER A 100 10.14 8.58 -2.67
N ALA A 101 9.33 7.90 -3.46
CA ALA A 101 8.56 6.79 -2.94
C ALA A 101 9.48 5.56 -3.01
N ILE A 102 9.81 4.99 -1.85
CA ILE A 102 10.96 4.10 -1.61
C ILE A 102 12.31 4.79 -1.85
N ASN A 103 13.25 4.58 -0.95
CA ASN A 103 14.64 4.97 -1.13
C ASN A 103 15.50 3.78 -1.58
N TYR A 104 16.34 4.04 -2.59
CA TYR A 104 17.24 3.06 -3.17
C TYR A 104 18.70 3.45 -2.90
N VAL A 105 19.51 2.51 -2.41
CA VAL A 105 20.96 2.70 -2.28
C VAL A 105 21.66 1.88 -3.35
N THR A 106 22.39 2.53 -4.26
CA THR A 106 23.16 1.86 -5.30
C THR A 106 24.62 1.67 -4.88
N SER A 107 25.09 0.43 -4.89
CA SER A 107 26.48 0.04 -4.64
C SER A 107 27.36 0.18 -5.90
N GLN A 108 28.69 0.14 -5.71
CA GLN A 108 29.69 0.41 -6.75
C GLN A 108 29.67 -0.60 -7.90
N ASN A 109 29.15 -1.82 -7.67
CA ASN A 109 28.93 -2.85 -8.68
C ASN A 109 27.64 -2.64 -9.53
N GLY A 110 26.81 -1.66 -9.18
CA GLY A 110 25.53 -1.40 -9.85
C GLY A 110 24.31 -2.12 -9.28
N GLU A 111 24.43 -2.83 -8.15
CA GLU A 111 23.22 -3.28 -7.44
C GLU A 111 22.49 -2.09 -6.81
N SER A 112 21.18 -2.03 -6.98
CA SER A 112 20.28 -1.09 -6.31
C SER A 112 19.47 -1.81 -5.24
N TRP A 113 19.62 -1.40 -3.99
CA TRP A 113 18.91 -1.95 -2.85
C TRP A 113 17.70 -1.08 -2.50
N GLY A 114 16.49 -1.56 -2.78
CA GLY A 114 15.25 -0.88 -2.39
C GLY A 114 14.86 -1.24 -0.96
N VAL A 115 14.75 -0.24 -0.08
CA VAL A 115 14.40 -0.45 1.34
C VAL A 115 12.93 -0.08 1.59
N ASN A 116 12.19 -0.95 2.28
CA ASN A 116 10.86 -0.63 2.81
C ASN A 116 10.99 0.32 4.01
N ASP A 117 11.21 1.61 3.73
CA ASP A 117 11.31 2.66 4.74
C ASP A 117 9.97 3.42 4.91
N ALA A 118 10.00 4.54 5.65
CA ALA A 118 8.83 5.39 5.87
C ALA A 118 8.45 6.25 4.65
N ALA A 119 9.16 6.13 3.53
CA ALA A 119 8.81 6.82 2.29
C ALA A 119 7.69 6.06 1.57
N MET A 120 6.83 6.79 0.86
CA MET A 120 5.61 6.28 0.22
C MET A 120 5.89 4.99 -0.61
N PRO A 121 5.07 3.93 -0.54
CA PRO A 121 3.80 3.81 0.17
C PRO A 121 3.92 3.55 1.68
N GLY A 122 5.11 3.64 2.28
CA GLY A 122 5.29 3.56 3.74
C GLY A 122 5.10 2.15 4.30
N VAL A 123 5.62 1.12 3.62
CA VAL A 123 5.66 -0.27 4.15
C VAL A 123 6.44 -0.32 5.47
N ASP A 124 7.55 0.43 5.57
CA ASP A 124 8.25 0.78 6.81
C ASP A 124 8.59 -0.41 7.74
N THR A 125 8.91 -1.57 7.17
CA THR A 125 9.45 -2.77 7.85
C THR A 125 10.97 -2.70 8.03
N GLY A 126 11.63 -1.80 7.30
CA GLY A 126 13.09 -1.75 7.16
C GLY A 126 13.69 -2.95 6.44
N SER A 127 12.89 -3.82 5.80
CA SER A 127 13.37 -4.94 4.98
C SER A 127 13.77 -4.49 3.57
N ILE A 128 14.55 -5.31 2.88
CA ILE A 128 14.91 -5.12 1.47
C ILE A 128 13.73 -5.57 0.60
N ARG A 129 13.02 -4.61 0.03
CA ARG A 129 11.83 -4.82 -0.82
C ARG A 129 12.17 -5.63 -2.07
N SER A 130 13.28 -5.28 -2.69
CA SER A 130 13.78 -5.86 -3.94
C SER A 130 15.21 -5.37 -4.19
N THR A 131 16.02 -6.17 -4.88
CA THR A 131 17.21 -5.66 -5.60
C THR A 131 17.07 -5.85 -7.11
N ASN A 132 18.02 -5.36 -7.92
CA ASN A 132 17.88 -5.29 -9.39
C ASN A 132 18.63 -6.38 -10.17
N GLN A 133 19.60 -7.07 -9.58
CA GLN A 133 20.30 -8.21 -10.18
C GLN A 133 20.25 -9.47 -9.30
N SER A 134 19.90 -9.33 -8.01
CA SER A 134 19.73 -10.44 -7.06
C SER A 134 18.30 -10.62 -6.53
N SER A 135 18.06 -11.67 -5.73
CA SER A 135 16.75 -12.06 -5.20
C SER A 135 16.64 -11.94 -3.68
N LEU A 136 16.85 -10.73 -3.15
CA LEU A 136 16.34 -10.37 -1.83
C LEU A 136 14.92 -9.81 -1.98
N LEU A 137 13.93 -10.52 -1.42
CA LEU A 137 12.52 -10.18 -1.53
C LEU A 137 11.91 -10.16 -0.11
N GLY A 138 11.61 -8.97 0.41
CA GLY A 138 11.25 -8.77 1.82
C GLY A 138 12.38 -9.10 2.80
N TYR A 139 13.63 -9.19 2.34
CA TYR A 139 14.70 -9.80 3.14
C TYR A 139 15.21 -8.88 4.26
N GLY A 140 15.39 -9.45 5.45
CA GLY A 140 15.67 -8.72 6.68
C GLY A 140 14.42 -8.23 7.41
N GLY A 141 13.21 -8.66 7.02
CA GLY A 141 12.02 -8.52 7.85
C GLY A 141 12.20 -9.22 9.20
N ILE A 142 11.62 -8.65 10.27
CA ILE A 142 11.65 -9.27 11.60
C ILE A 142 10.24 -9.56 12.11
N ARG A 143 10.06 -10.76 12.65
CA ARG A 143 8.91 -11.19 13.43
C ARG A 143 9.35 -11.36 14.88
N VAL A 144 8.54 -10.89 15.84
CA VAL A 144 8.88 -10.87 17.27
C VAL A 144 7.72 -11.42 18.11
N SER A 145 8.01 -12.40 18.96
CA SER A 145 7.05 -12.99 19.91
C SER A 145 7.56 -12.77 21.34
N VAL A 146 6.73 -12.20 22.22
CA VAL A 146 7.11 -11.90 23.60
C VAL A 146 6.35 -12.78 24.58
N SER A 147 7.06 -13.29 25.59
CA SER A 147 6.52 -14.09 26.69
C SER A 147 6.84 -13.46 28.06
N GLY A 148 5.97 -13.70 29.04
CA GLY A 148 6.06 -13.07 30.39
C GLY A 148 5.17 -11.81 30.55
N THR A 149 4.30 -11.54 29.59
CA THR A 149 3.45 -10.35 29.50
C THR A 149 2.17 -10.66 28.72
N ALA A 150 1.19 -9.77 28.71
CA ALA A 150 0.03 -9.87 27.83
C ALA A 150 0.47 -9.66 26.37
N LYS A 151 0.08 -10.58 25.48
CA LYS A 151 0.39 -10.48 24.05
C LYS A 151 -0.38 -9.34 23.40
N ASP A 152 0.33 -8.55 22.61
CA ASP A 152 -0.26 -7.61 21.67
C ASP A 152 -0.92 -8.34 20.49
N ARG A 153 -1.88 -7.69 19.83
CA ARG A 153 -2.65 -8.25 18.70
C ARG A 153 -1.81 -8.62 17.47
N LEU A 154 -0.61 -8.05 17.32
CA LEU A 154 0.35 -8.34 16.24
C LEU A 154 1.59 -9.10 16.73
N ASP A 155 1.56 -9.67 17.94
CA ASP A 155 2.67 -10.46 18.47
C ASP A 155 2.90 -11.69 17.59
N GLY A 156 4.11 -11.81 17.05
CA GLY A 156 4.52 -12.83 16.08
C GLY A 156 4.37 -12.46 14.60
N GLU A 157 3.68 -11.36 14.27
CA GLU A 157 3.55 -10.85 12.90
C GLU A 157 4.80 -10.04 12.46
N LEU A 158 4.87 -9.69 11.17
CA LEU A 158 5.93 -8.86 10.60
C LEU A 158 5.87 -7.43 11.14
N LEU A 159 6.96 -6.99 11.81
CA LEU A 159 7.04 -5.64 12.37
C LEU A 159 7.14 -4.58 11.29
N ARG A 160 6.42 -3.49 11.51
CA ARG A 160 6.27 -2.34 10.60
C ARG A 160 6.11 -1.03 11.37
N GLY A 161 6.36 0.08 10.69
CA GLY A 161 6.17 1.44 11.22
C GLY A 161 7.36 2.00 11.99
N PHE A 162 8.60 1.56 11.72
CA PHE A 162 9.80 2.05 12.42
C PHE A 162 10.06 3.56 12.23
N GLY A 163 9.36 4.22 11.31
CA GLY A 163 9.64 5.58 10.87
C GLY A 163 11.02 5.68 10.24
N MET A 164 11.45 4.63 9.52
CA MET A 164 12.82 4.52 8.99
C MET A 164 13.15 5.76 8.18
N THR A 165 14.14 6.52 8.65
CA THR A 165 14.58 7.76 8.02
C THR A 165 15.91 7.51 7.32
N PHE A 166 15.92 7.62 6.00
CA PHE A 166 17.12 7.58 5.17
C PHE A 166 17.97 8.85 5.38
N ASP A 167 19.29 8.69 5.51
CA ASP A 167 20.25 9.78 5.64
C ASP A 167 20.56 10.51 4.31
N GLY A 168 20.11 9.95 3.19
CA GLY A 168 20.39 10.44 1.84
C GLY A 168 21.65 9.84 1.21
N PHE A 169 22.29 8.85 1.85
CA PHE A 169 23.53 8.25 1.38
C PHE A 169 23.56 6.71 1.46
N ASP A 170 23.52 6.12 2.66
CA ASP A 170 23.65 4.67 2.85
C ASP A 170 22.99 4.10 4.12
N THR A 171 22.45 4.95 5.00
CA THR A 171 22.01 4.57 6.35
C THR A 171 20.56 4.95 6.60
N PHE A 172 19.83 4.04 7.26
CA PHE A 172 18.44 4.21 7.66
C PHE A 172 18.29 3.93 9.15
N THR A 173 17.64 4.84 9.87
CA THR A 173 17.48 4.73 11.33
C THR A 173 16.02 4.89 11.73
N THR A 174 15.57 4.06 12.66
CA THR A 174 14.26 4.17 13.33
C THR A 174 14.10 5.55 13.95
N LYS A 175 13.00 6.21 13.64
CA LYS A 175 12.62 7.50 14.24
C LYS A 175 11.74 7.33 15.47
N THR A 176 10.90 6.30 15.46
CA THR A 176 10.00 5.95 16.57
C THR A 176 10.06 4.44 16.76
N PRO A 177 10.48 3.93 17.92
CA PRO A 177 10.47 2.49 18.17
C PRO A 177 9.07 1.89 17.95
N VAL A 178 9.03 0.67 17.41
CA VAL A 178 7.79 -0.12 17.29
C VAL A 178 7.60 -0.85 18.61
N ARG A 179 6.50 -0.60 19.32
CA ARG A 179 6.19 -1.37 20.54
C ARG A 179 5.44 -2.65 20.19
N ILE A 180 5.88 -3.76 20.78
CA ILE A 180 5.22 -5.06 20.70
C ILE A 180 5.20 -5.70 22.08
N SER A 181 4.01 -6.01 22.61
CA SER A 181 3.83 -6.70 23.90
C SER A 181 4.63 -6.10 25.08
N GLY A 182 4.83 -4.77 25.09
CA GLY A 182 5.62 -4.07 26.11
C GLY A 182 7.14 -4.02 25.88
N VAL A 183 7.63 -4.45 24.72
CA VAL A 183 9.02 -4.32 24.26
C VAL A 183 9.11 -3.28 23.16
N ASP A 184 10.02 -2.31 23.29
CA ASP A 184 10.35 -1.37 22.21
C ASP A 184 11.38 -2.00 21.29
N VAL A 185 11.10 -2.02 19.98
CA VAL A 185 12.00 -2.48 18.94
C VAL A 185 12.44 -1.30 18.08
N SER A 186 13.76 -1.11 17.93
CA SER A 186 14.33 -0.09 17.05
C SER A 186 15.42 -0.68 16.16
N ARG A 187 15.42 -0.27 14.90
CA ARG A 187 16.30 -0.75 13.83
C ARG A 187 17.26 0.33 13.34
N HIS A 188 18.52 -0.05 13.14
CA HIS A 188 19.51 0.67 12.35
C HIS A 188 19.95 -0.22 11.18
N LEU A 189 19.80 0.27 9.95
CA LEU A 189 20.23 -0.39 8.71
C LEU A 189 21.31 0.45 8.02
N LYS A 190 22.41 -0.18 7.58
CA LYS A 190 23.43 0.44 6.71
C LYS A 190 23.69 -0.43 5.50
N ILE A 191 23.84 0.15 4.31
CA ILE A 191 24.12 -0.57 3.06
C ILE A 191 25.51 -0.18 2.57
N GLN A 192 26.50 -1.06 2.74
CA GLN A 192 27.89 -0.79 2.38
C GLN A 192 28.09 -0.77 0.86
N ARG A 193 28.15 0.45 0.32
CA ARG A 193 28.16 0.72 -1.11
C ARG A 193 29.42 0.20 -1.82
N SER A 194 30.54 0.01 -1.14
CA SER A 194 31.77 -0.54 -1.76
C SER A 194 31.89 -2.06 -1.71
N ALA A 195 31.06 -2.76 -0.93
CA ALA A 195 31.24 -4.18 -0.63
C ALA A 195 29.96 -5.03 -0.69
N ASN A 196 28.84 -4.46 -1.18
CA ASN A 196 27.61 -5.18 -1.51
C ASN A 196 27.03 -6.00 -0.34
N TRP A 197 27.04 -5.41 0.86
CA TRP A 197 26.40 -5.98 2.03
C TRP A 197 25.57 -4.94 2.78
N ALA A 198 24.56 -5.40 3.51
CA ALA A 198 23.75 -4.60 4.42
C ALA A 198 23.94 -5.09 5.87
N ARG A 199 24.07 -4.17 6.83
CA ARG A 199 24.11 -4.46 8.28
C ARG A 199 22.81 -4.00 8.92
N PHE A 200 22.15 -4.92 9.62
CA PHE A 200 20.98 -4.68 10.44
C PHE A 200 21.40 -4.75 11.91
N VAL A 201 20.97 -3.79 12.73
CA VAL A 201 21.10 -3.82 14.19
C VAL A 201 19.72 -3.51 14.77
N ASP A 202 19.11 -4.53 15.37
CA ASP A 202 17.78 -4.49 15.95
C ASP A 202 17.92 -4.51 17.48
N SER A 203 17.48 -3.44 18.15
CA SER A 203 17.56 -3.25 19.60
C SER A 203 16.19 -3.40 20.25
N PHE A 204 16.12 -4.20 21.31
CA PHE A 204 14.93 -4.61 22.04
C PHE A 204 15.03 -4.11 23.48
N THR A 205 14.06 -3.31 23.93
CA THR A 205 14.05 -2.70 25.27
C THR A 205 12.78 -3.05 26.03
N ASN A 206 12.92 -3.69 27.19
CA ASN A 206 11.76 -4.08 28.01
C ASN A 206 11.18 -2.87 28.77
N ARG A 207 9.91 -2.55 28.51
CA ARG A 207 9.15 -1.48 29.19
C ARG A 207 8.18 -1.99 30.24
N THR A 208 8.09 -3.29 30.45
CA THR A 208 7.26 -3.90 31.49
C THR A 208 7.97 -3.84 32.85
N SER A 209 7.23 -4.10 33.94
CA SER A 209 7.76 -4.17 35.30
C SER A 209 8.33 -5.55 35.67
N ALA A 210 8.33 -6.52 34.74
CA ALA A 210 8.77 -7.89 34.96
C ALA A 210 9.81 -8.31 33.91
N PRO A 211 10.61 -9.37 34.15
CA PRO A 211 11.46 -9.94 33.11
C PRO A 211 10.60 -10.50 31.96
N VAL A 212 11.02 -10.28 30.71
CA VAL A 212 10.36 -10.84 29.52
C VAL A 212 11.33 -11.66 28.68
N THR A 213 10.81 -12.66 27.99
CA THR A 213 11.54 -13.43 26.98
C THR A 213 11.08 -12.98 25.60
N VAL A 214 12.02 -12.63 24.73
CA VAL A 214 11.75 -12.15 23.36
C VAL A 214 12.36 -13.15 22.38
N ASP A 215 11.49 -13.78 21.59
CA ASP A 215 11.89 -14.60 20.45
C ASP A 215 11.84 -13.73 19.19
N VAL A 216 12.89 -13.81 18.37
CA VAL A 216 13.10 -12.95 17.19
C VAL A 216 13.48 -13.82 16.00
N SER A 217 12.74 -13.70 14.90
CA SER A 217 13.11 -14.29 13.60
C SER A 217 13.44 -13.20 12.59
N PHE A 218 14.69 -13.15 12.15
CA PHE A 218 15.18 -12.29 11.06
C PHE A 218 15.25 -13.10 9.76
N GLY A 219 14.69 -12.60 8.66
CA GLY A 219 14.65 -13.37 7.42
C GLY A 219 13.89 -12.73 6.27
N GLY A 220 13.48 -13.55 5.31
CA GLY A 220 12.61 -13.17 4.19
C GLY A 220 12.66 -14.20 3.08
N ILE A 221 12.37 -13.78 1.84
CA ILE A 221 12.28 -14.65 0.67
C ILE A 221 13.57 -14.55 -0.16
N LEU A 222 14.16 -15.70 -0.52
CA LEU A 222 15.40 -15.79 -1.31
C LEU A 222 15.25 -16.47 -2.68
N GLY A 223 14.09 -17.06 -2.96
CA GLY A 223 13.81 -17.78 -4.22
C GLY A 223 12.31 -17.91 -4.49
N GLN A 224 11.96 -18.66 -5.52
CA GLN A 224 10.58 -18.93 -5.91
C GLN A 224 10.46 -20.30 -6.57
N SER A 225 9.63 -21.18 -6.00
CA SER A 225 9.16 -22.39 -6.67
C SER A 225 7.84 -22.15 -7.40
N SER A 226 7.56 -22.97 -8.41
CA SER A 226 6.22 -23.08 -9.02
C SER A 226 6.06 -24.44 -9.66
N ASP A 227 5.02 -25.20 -9.33
CA ASP A 227 4.80 -26.51 -9.97
C ASP A 227 4.31 -26.35 -11.43
N THR A 228 3.82 -25.16 -11.80
CA THR A 228 3.12 -24.89 -13.06
C THR A 228 3.93 -24.07 -14.05
N ASN A 229 4.96 -23.36 -13.59
CA ASN A 229 5.85 -22.59 -14.45
C ASN A 229 7.23 -23.27 -14.50
N PRO A 230 7.62 -23.91 -15.64
CA PRO A 230 8.90 -24.57 -15.79
C PRO A 230 10.13 -23.68 -15.50
N ALA A 231 10.02 -22.36 -15.65
CA ALA A 231 11.09 -21.43 -15.30
C ALA A 231 11.34 -21.29 -13.78
N PHE A 232 10.41 -21.78 -12.95
CA PHE A 232 10.49 -21.77 -11.48
C PHE A 232 10.32 -23.17 -10.84
N GLN A 233 9.99 -24.22 -11.60
CA GLN A 233 9.90 -25.62 -11.10
C GLN A 233 11.19 -26.11 -10.41
N ALA A 234 12.35 -25.59 -10.78
CA ALA A 234 13.64 -25.93 -10.17
C ALA A 234 14.28 -24.80 -9.32
N SER A 235 13.57 -23.68 -9.12
CA SER A 235 14.12 -22.43 -8.55
C SER A 235 13.77 -22.19 -7.08
N SER A 236 13.58 -23.28 -6.31
CA SER A 236 13.63 -23.24 -4.85
C SER A 236 15.03 -22.85 -4.36
N ALA A 237 15.13 -21.90 -3.44
CA ALA A 237 16.38 -21.54 -2.79
C ALA A 237 17.03 -22.77 -2.10
N LYS A 238 18.36 -22.88 -2.20
CA LYS A 238 19.17 -23.95 -1.60
C LYS A 238 20.32 -23.36 -0.80
N VAL A 239 20.57 -23.93 0.39
CA VAL A 239 21.82 -23.69 1.11
C VAL A 239 22.97 -24.26 0.29
N LEU A 240 23.91 -23.40 -0.12
CA LEU A 240 25.08 -23.81 -0.91
C LEU A 240 26.20 -24.30 0.01
N THR A 241 26.46 -23.55 1.08
CA THR A 241 27.30 -23.99 2.19
C THR A 241 27.11 -23.11 3.43
N THR A 242 27.50 -23.63 4.58
CA THR A 242 27.58 -22.96 5.89
C THR A 242 29.03 -22.66 6.27
N SER A 243 29.24 -21.88 7.33
CA SER A 243 30.58 -21.69 7.91
C SER A 243 31.24 -22.97 8.44
N SER A 244 30.45 -24.01 8.77
CA SER A 244 30.95 -25.34 9.15
C SER A 244 31.42 -26.16 7.94
N GLY A 245 31.21 -25.67 6.71
CA GLY A 245 31.59 -26.35 5.47
C GLY A 245 30.57 -27.38 4.97
N ASP A 246 29.39 -27.47 5.59
CA ASP A 246 28.29 -28.35 5.21
C ASP A 246 27.13 -27.55 4.57
N THR A 247 25.93 -28.12 4.51
CA THR A 247 24.68 -27.46 4.05
C THR A 247 23.57 -27.42 5.12
N THR A 248 23.90 -27.72 6.39
CA THR A 248 22.93 -27.81 7.50
C THR A 248 23.05 -26.58 8.40
N ILE A 249 22.05 -25.71 8.40
CA ILE A 249 22.08 -24.51 9.26
C ILE A 249 21.95 -24.92 10.74
N SER A 250 23.01 -24.69 11.52
CA SER A 250 23.12 -25.09 12.92
C SER A 250 23.57 -23.93 13.83
N SER A 251 23.52 -24.13 15.15
CA SER A 251 24.10 -23.16 16.10
C SER A 251 25.64 -23.08 16.05
N ALA A 252 26.31 -24.00 15.35
CA ALA A 252 27.75 -23.91 15.08
C ALA A 252 28.08 -22.90 13.97
N ASP A 253 27.07 -22.33 13.29
CA ASP A 253 27.30 -21.49 12.12
C ASP A 253 27.29 -19.99 12.41
N SER A 254 28.33 -19.31 11.90
CA SER A 254 28.47 -17.85 11.89
C SER A 254 27.87 -17.22 10.64
N TRP A 255 27.85 -17.94 9.51
CA TRP A 255 27.22 -17.49 8.27
C TRP A 255 26.67 -18.66 7.43
N VAL A 256 25.70 -18.34 6.57
CA VAL A 256 25.05 -19.28 5.63
C VAL A 256 24.99 -18.64 4.24
N THR A 257 25.41 -19.37 3.20
CA THR A 257 25.25 -18.98 1.79
C THR A 257 24.08 -19.70 1.13
N VAL A 258 23.30 -18.99 0.33
CA VAL A 258 22.08 -19.47 -0.31
C VAL A 258 22.07 -19.06 -1.79
N GLY A 259 21.70 -19.99 -2.66
CA GLY A 259 21.56 -19.74 -4.10
C GLY A 259 20.26 -20.36 -4.63
N THR A 260 19.63 -19.65 -5.56
CA THR A 260 18.38 -20.08 -6.20
C THR A 260 18.69 -20.67 -7.57
N PRO A 261 18.52 -22.00 -7.81
CA PRO A 261 18.97 -22.63 -9.04
C PRO A 261 18.21 -22.18 -10.29
N THR A 262 18.91 -22.12 -11.42
CA THR A 262 18.32 -21.84 -12.73
C THR A 262 17.68 -23.10 -13.32
N ALA A 263 16.40 -23.03 -13.72
CA ALA A 263 15.69 -24.16 -14.36
C ALA A 263 16.11 -24.43 -15.81
N ALA A 264 16.64 -23.42 -16.51
CA ALA A 264 17.31 -23.62 -17.79
C ALA A 264 18.71 -24.21 -17.56
N ALA A 265 19.02 -25.32 -18.25
CA ALA A 265 20.40 -25.82 -18.33
C ALA A 265 21.32 -24.67 -18.78
N ALA A 266 22.48 -24.53 -18.13
CA ALA A 266 23.32 -23.34 -18.17
C ALA A 266 23.66 -22.90 -19.61
N THR A 267 22.88 -21.96 -20.15
CA THR A 267 23.23 -21.27 -21.38
C THR A 267 24.47 -20.40 -21.13
N PRO A 268 25.28 -20.07 -22.14
CA PRO A 268 26.47 -19.23 -21.94
C PRO A 268 26.19 -17.88 -21.24
N THR A 269 24.93 -17.41 -21.30
CA THR A 269 24.45 -16.15 -20.71
C THR A 269 23.77 -16.32 -19.34
N SER A 270 23.60 -17.54 -18.82
CA SER A 270 22.91 -17.82 -17.55
C SER A 270 23.73 -18.74 -16.64
N GLY A 271 23.96 -18.33 -15.40
CA GLY A 271 24.65 -19.14 -14.41
C GLY A 271 23.77 -20.21 -13.78
N PRO A 272 24.34 -21.05 -12.89
CA PRO A 272 23.58 -21.99 -12.09
C PRO A 272 22.65 -21.30 -11.10
N THR A 273 22.82 -20.00 -10.81
CA THR A 273 21.87 -19.25 -9.98
C THR A 273 21.04 -18.26 -10.82
N GLN A 274 19.73 -18.22 -10.58
CA GLN A 274 18.82 -17.39 -11.37
C GLN A 274 19.09 -15.89 -11.15
N ASN A 275 19.44 -15.52 -9.91
CA ASN A 275 19.61 -14.16 -9.39
C ASN A 275 20.84 -14.05 -8.45
N GLY A 276 21.94 -14.73 -8.77
CA GLY A 276 23.14 -14.72 -7.93
C GLY A 276 23.04 -15.55 -6.65
N THR A 277 24.13 -15.52 -5.87
CA THR A 277 24.21 -16.09 -4.51
C THR A 277 24.00 -14.99 -3.49
N SER A 278 23.40 -15.29 -2.35
CA SER A 278 23.35 -14.42 -1.18
C SER A 278 23.98 -15.10 0.04
N ALA A 279 24.31 -14.34 1.08
CA ALA A 279 24.71 -14.89 2.36
C ALA A 279 24.17 -14.07 3.52
N THR A 280 23.86 -14.73 4.64
CA THR A 280 23.56 -14.08 5.91
C THR A 280 24.62 -14.45 6.93
N VAL A 281 25.31 -13.44 7.45
CA VAL A 281 26.18 -13.54 8.62
C VAL A 281 25.31 -13.32 9.84
N ILE A 282 25.19 -14.35 10.67
CA ILE A 282 24.16 -14.47 11.69
C ILE A 282 24.69 -14.14 13.09
N GLY A 283 26.00 -14.24 13.33
CA GLY A 283 26.64 -13.86 14.59
C GLY A 283 27.88 -14.69 14.92
N THR A 284 28.32 -14.63 16.18
CA THR A 284 29.32 -15.55 16.72
C THR A 284 28.71 -16.95 16.89
N PRO A 285 29.40 -18.03 16.47
CA PRO A 285 28.88 -19.39 16.55
C PRO A 285 28.93 -19.94 17.99
N GLY A 286 28.15 -20.98 18.24
CA GLY A 286 28.00 -21.65 19.53
C GLY A 286 26.83 -21.13 20.36
N THR A 287 26.52 -21.82 21.45
CA THR A 287 25.35 -21.58 22.32
C THR A 287 25.62 -20.69 23.54
N GLY A 288 26.85 -20.21 23.71
CA GLY A 288 27.30 -19.51 24.92
C GLY A 288 26.86 -18.04 25.05
N LEU A 289 26.19 -17.46 24.04
CA LEU A 289 25.72 -16.08 24.07
C LEU A 289 24.19 -16.01 24.22
N ALA A 290 23.72 -15.01 24.97
CA ALA A 290 22.32 -14.86 25.34
C ALA A 290 21.36 -14.64 24.15
N GLY A 291 21.87 -14.40 22.94
CA GLY A 291 21.13 -14.28 21.69
C GLY A 291 21.66 -15.18 20.56
N SER A 292 22.35 -16.29 20.87
CA SER A 292 22.84 -17.27 19.89
C SER A 292 21.74 -17.85 18.98
N LEU A 293 22.13 -18.44 17.84
CA LEU A 293 21.16 -19.05 16.91
C LEU A 293 20.56 -20.29 17.57
N LEU A 294 19.23 -20.33 17.68
CA LEU A 294 18.53 -21.52 18.18
C LEU A 294 18.34 -22.55 17.07
N ARG A 295 17.78 -22.11 15.93
CA ARG A 295 17.49 -22.93 14.76
C ARG A 295 17.17 -22.06 13.54
N PRO A 296 17.28 -22.59 12.31
CA PRO A 296 16.58 -22.00 11.18
C PRO A 296 15.06 -22.08 11.39
N ALA A 297 14.34 -21.14 10.79
CA ALA A 297 12.90 -21.01 10.86
C ALA A 297 12.34 -20.65 9.48
N ASN A 298 11.04 -20.88 9.29
CA ASN A 298 10.35 -20.45 8.09
C ASN A 298 9.74 -19.07 8.32
N GLN A 299 10.14 -18.08 7.52
CA GLN A 299 9.75 -16.67 7.71
C GLN A 299 8.34 -16.35 7.17
N LEU A 300 7.83 -17.08 6.18
CA LEU A 300 6.46 -16.89 5.68
C LEU A 300 5.44 -17.44 6.68
N ARG A 301 5.72 -18.66 7.17
CA ARG A 301 4.95 -19.32 8.24
C ARG A 301 5.22 -18.67 9.60
N ASP A 302 4.55 -19.13 10.65
CA ASP A 302 4.94 -18.75 12.02
C ASP A 302 6.36 -19.28 12.31
N PRO A 303 7.39 -18.42 12.46
CA PRO A 303 8.76 -18.88 12.60
C PRO A 303 9.06 -19.48 13.98
N PHE A 304 8.22 -19.20 14.99
CA PHE A 304 8.40 -19.66 16.37
C PHE A 304 8.06 -21.14 16.51
N VAL A 305 7.16 -21.65 15.67
CA VAL A 305 6.82 -23.09 15.60
C VAL A 305 7.36 -23.81 14.35
N ASN A 306 7.47 -23.13 13.20
CA ASN A 306 7.90 -23.77 11.95
C ASN A 306 9.43 -23.69 11.75
N VAL A 307 10.02 -24.83 11.37
CA VAL A 307 11.43 -24.95 10.95
C VAL A 307 11.53 -24.73 9.45
N LEU A 308 12.66 -24.20 8.97
CA LEU A 308 12.94 -24.09 7.54
C LEU A 308 13.03 -25.48 6.90
N ALA A 309 12.27 -25.73 5.84
CA ALA A 309 12.50 -26.90 4.98
C ALA A 309 13.71 -26.64 4.06
N LEU A 310 14.49 -27.67 3.73
CA LEU A 310 15.65 -27.52 2.84
C LEU A 310 15.33 -27.85 1.37
N THR A 311 14.08 -28.19 1.06
CA THR A 311 13.58 -28.53 -0.28
C THR A 311 12.15 -28.01 -0.49
N GLY A 312 11.68 -28.02 -1.75
CA GLY A 312 10.32 -27.63 -2.10
C GLY A 312 10.05 -26.13 -1.98
N HIS A 313 8.78 -25.74 -1.83
CA HIS A 313 8.40 -24.33 -1.72
C HIS A 313 8.91 -23.66 -0.45
N GLU A 314 8.80 -24.37 0.67
CA GLU A 314 9.10 -23.83 2.00
C GLU A 314 10.59 -23.51 2.20
N SER A 315 11.50 -23.98 1.33
CA SER A 315 12.92 -23.61 1.40
C SER A 315 13.23 -22.19 0.92
N ASN A 316 12.26 -21.50 0.30
CA ASN A 316 12.45 -20.11 -0.13
C ASN A 316 12.42 -19.11 1.04
N PHE A 317 11.88 -19.49 2.20
CA PHE A 317 11.48 -18.59 3.28
C PHE A 317 12.44 -18.61 4.47
N HIS A 318 13.70 -18.29 4.23
CA HIS A 318 14.75 -18.32 5.24
C HIS A 318 14.49 -17.36 6.40
N GLY A 319 14.38 -17.89 7.62
CA GLY A 319 14.43 -17.15 8.89
C GLY A 319 15.45 -17.73 9.87
N TYR A 320 15.95 -16.89 10.77
CA TYR A 320 16.93 -17.25 11.79
C TYR A 320 16.40 -16.93 13.19
N LEU A 321 15.93 -17.96 13.90
CA LEU A 321 15.28 -17.80 15.20
C LEU A 321 16.31 -17.69 16.34
N ARG A 322 16.16 -16.63 17.14
CA ARG A 322 16.95 -16.33 18.33
C ARG A 322 16.02 -16.04 19.49
N ARG A 323 16.51 -16.22 20.71
CA ARG A 323 15.83 -15.87 21.97
C ARG A 323 16.74 -14.97 22.77
N ILE A 324 16.19 -13.96 23.44
CA ILE A 324 16.85 -13.15 24.46
C ILE A 324 15.93 -12.99 25.67
N THR A 325 16.49 -12.84 26.87
CA THR A 325 15.74 -12.49 28.08
C THR A 325 16.13 -11.07 28.50
N LEU A 326 15.14 -10.25 28.85
CA LEU A 326 15.31 -8.84 29.21
C LEU A 326 14.74 -8.58 30.61
N GLN A 327 15.57 -8.10 31.53
CA GLN A 327 15.13 -7.52 32.80
C GLN A 327 14.34 -6.21 32.57
N PRO A 328 13.53 -5.74 33.54
CA PRO A 328 12.84 -4.45 33.43
C PRO A 328 13.82 -3.30 33.10
N GLY A 329 13.53 -2.56 32.03
CA GLY A 329 14.39 -1.46 31.56
C GLY A 329 15.68 -1.88 30.84
N GLU A 330 15.96 -3.18 30.69
CA GLU A 330 17.13 -3.67 29.96
C GLU A 330 16.94 -3.54 28.44
N THR A 331 18.03 -3.17 27.75
CA THR A 331 18.14 -3.20 26.29
C THR A 331 19.15 -4.27 25.87
N ARG A 332 18.77 -5.13 24.92
CA ARG A 332 19.69 -6.01 24.16
C ARG A 332 19.53 -5.77 22.67
N SER A 333 20.59 -6.00 21.90
CA SER A 333 20.57 -5.87 20.44
C SER A 333 20.96 -7.18 19.76
N ILE A 334 20.40 -7.42 18.58
CA ILE A 334 20.77 -8.49 17.67
C ILE A 334 21.26 -7.83 16.38
N ALA A 335 22.38 -8.30 15.82
CA ALA A 335 22.91 -7.76 14.58
C ALA A 335 23.20 -8.84 13.53
N HIS A 336 22.81 -8.58 12.29
CA HIS A 336 23.01 -9.45 11.13
C HIS A 336 23.68 -8.68 9.99
N PHE A 337 24.47 -9.37 9.17
CA PHE A 337 24.89 -8.84 7.88
C PHE A 337 24.30 -9.70 6.75
N VAL A 338 23.85 -9.07 5.68
CA VAL A 338 23.35 -9.71 4.47
C VAL A 338 24.26 -9.32 3.32
N VAL A 339 24.95 -10.28 2.72
CA VAL A 339 25.81 -10.11 1.56
C VAL A 339 25.04 -10.56 0.31
N ILE A 340 25.21 -9.84 -0.80
CA ILE A 340 24.77 -10.32 -2.11
C ILE A 340 25.97 -10.49 -3.03
N GLY A 341 25.96 -11.59 -3.78
CA GLY A 341 26.74 -11.78 -4.98
C GLY A 341 26.03 -11.17 -6.18
N LEU A 342 26.79 -10.90 -7.24
CA LEU A 342 26.21 -10.52 -8.53
C LEU A 342 25.51 -11.73 -9.17
N ARG A 343 24.59 -11.45 -10.09
CA ARG A 343 24.03 -12.46 -10.99
C ARG A 343 25.16 -13.15 -11.77
N ASP A 344 25.16 -14.47 -11.80
CA ASP A 344 26.22 -15.24 -12.45
C ASP A 344 25.86 -15.69 -13.88
N THR A 345 26.91 -15.98 -14.66
CA THR A 345 26.87 -16.73 -15.90
C THR A 345 27.53 -18.09 -15.68
N ALA A 346 27.38 -19.03 -16.61
CA ALA A 346 28.10 -20.30 -16.56
C ALA A 346 29.62 -20.15 -16.35
N ALA A 347 30.21 -19.07 -16.88
CA ALA A 347 31.63 -18.75 -16.75
C ALA A 347 32.02 -18.07 -15.42
N THR A 348 31.11 -17.32 -14.78
CA THR A 348 31.42 -16.53 -13.56
C THR A 348 30.93 -17.16 -12.26
N ALA A 349 30.09 -18.20 -12.33
CA ALA A 349 29.44 -18.85 -11.19
C ALA A 349 30.37 -19.17 -10.01
N GLY A 350 31.43 -19.95 -10.25
CA GLY A 350 32.38 -20.34 -9.21
C GLY A 350 33.03 -19.14 -8.52
N ALA A 351 33.33 -18.09 -9.29
CA ALA A 351 33.91 -16.85 -8.76
C ALA A 351 32.89 -16.03 -7.95
N GLN A 352 31.63 -15.93 -8.38
CA GLN A 352 30.59 -15.20 -7.64
C GLN A 352 30.19 -15.90 -6.33
N ILE A 353 30.04 -17.24 -6.36
CA ILE A 353 29.80 -18.05 -5.16
C ILE A 353 30.98 -17.91 -4.19
N ALA A 354 32.22 -18.00 -4.68
CA ALA A 354 33.42 -17.83 -3.85
C ALA A 354 33.51 -16.41 -3.26
N ALA A 355 33.29 -15.36 -4.05
CA ALA A 355 33.34 -13.97 -3.58
C ALA A 355 32.29 -13.70 -2.48
N THR A 356 31.05 -14.19 -2.66
CA THR A 356 29.98 -14.07 -1.67
C THR A 356 30.33 -14.78 -0.37
N ARG A 357 30.92 -15.98 -0.48
CA ARG A 357 31.40 -16.77 0.67
C ARG A 357 32.55 -16.09 1.41
N THR A 358 33.56 -15.59 0.69
CA THR A 358 34.70 -14.87 1.27
C THR A 358 34.21 -13.61 2.00
N ALA A 359 33.36 -12.79 1.38
CA ALA A 359 32.81 -11.60 2.04
C ALA A 359 32.00 -11.93 3.30
N ALA A 360 31.25 -13.04 3.32
CA ALA A 360 30.54 -13.51 4.51
C ALA A 360 31.49 -14.00 5.62
N ALA A 361 32.55 -14.73 5.26
CA ALA A 361 33.58 -15.19 6.19
C ALA A 361 34.41 -14.04 6.78
N ASP A 362 34.80 -13.07 5.95
CA ASP A 362 35.53 -11.87 6.35
C ASP A 362 34.70 -11.03 7.33
N LEU A 363 33.41 -10.83 7.06
CA LEU A 363 32.48 -10.15 7.97
C LEU A 363 32.21 -10.94 9.27
N ALA A 364 32.27 -12.26 9.24
CA ALA A 364 32.13 -13.07 10.45
C ALA A 364 33.40 -13.00 11.34
N ALA A 365 34.57 -12.85 10.73
CA ALA A 365 35.86 -12.73 11.43
C ALA A 365 36.17 -11.30 11.88
N ALA A 366 35.77 -10.29 11.10
CA ALA A 366 36.01 -8.86 11.33
C ALA A 366 34.76 -8.02 10.96
N PRO A 367 33.68 -8.08 11.77
CA PRO A 367 32.41 -7.40 11.48
C PRO A 367 32.53 -5.87 11.49
N ASP A 368 32.13 -5.21 10.41
CA ASP A 368 32.07 -3.74 10.34
C ASP A 368 30.90 -3.21 11.18
N PHE A 369 31.18 -2.82 12.43
CA PHE A 369 30.26 -2.12 13.32
C PHE A 369 30.43 -0.58 13.31
N SER A 370 31.13 -0.01 12.31
CA SER A 370 31.34 1.44 12.19
C SER A 370 30.02 2.23 12.19
N GLY A 371 30.02 3.36 12.90
CA GLY A 371 28.85 4.24 13.04
C GLY A 371 27.85 3.81 14.13
N ILE A 372 27.96 2.61 14.71
CA ILE A 372 27.15 2.23 15.88
C ILE A 372 27.79 2.80 17.16
N PRO A 373 27.05 3.50 18.04
CA PRO A 373 27.58 3.99 19.31
C PRO A 373 28.04 2.84 20.22
N THR A 374 29.16 3.01 20.94
CA THR A 374 29.70 1.99 21.87
C THR A 374 28.65 1.51 22.88
N ALA A 375 27.82 2.40 23.40
CA ALA A 375 26.74 2.05 24.33
C ALA A 375 25.71 1.09 23.73
N GLN A 376 25.46 1.13 22.41
CA GLN A 376 24.61 0.17 21.71
C GLN A 376 25.37 -1.13 21.41
N LEU A 377 26.66 -1.07 21.07
CA LEU A 377 27.50 -2.27 20.91
C LEU A 377 27.55 -3.11 22.19
N CYS A 378 27.61 -2.48 23.36
CA CYS A 378 27.55 -3.16 24.66
C CYS A 378 26.24 -3.90 24.95
N THR A 379 25.20 -3.70 24.13
CA THR A 379 23.93 -4.43 24.23
C THR A 379 23.86 -5.65 23.32
N LEU A 380 24.82 -5.86 22.41
CA LEU A 380 24.80 -6.97 21.46
C LEU A 380 24.76 -8.34 22.16
N ALA A 381 23.80 -9.18 21.77
CA ALA A 381 23.52 -10.47 22.38
C ALA A 381 23.96 -11.67 21.54
N ASN A 382 24.21 -11.48 20.23
CA ASN A 382 24.62 -12.55 19.30
C ASN A 382 26.06 -12.44 18.78
N TRP A 383 26.86 -11.52 19.34
CA TRP A 383 28.27 -11.33 18.97
C TRP A 383 29.17 -11.34 20.21
N SER A 384 30.30 -12.02 20.11
CA SER A 384 31.39 -11.91 21.08
C SER A 384 32.06 -10.54 20.92
N PHE A 385 32.17 -9.78 22.01
CA PHE A 385 32.86 -8.49 22.00
C PHE A 385 34.31 -8.61 21.50
N ALA A 386 35.01 -9.71 21.80
CA ALA A 386 36.37 -9.94 21.33
C ALA A 386 36.49 -10.10 19.80
N ALA A 387 35.40 -10.46 19.11
CA ALA A 387 35.34 -10.50 17.66
C ALA A 387 35.05 -9.11 17.03
N ILE A 388 34.62 -8.14 17.84
CA ILE A 388 34.34 -6.76 17.40
C ILE A 388 35.54 -5.86 17.68
N ASP A 389 35.97 -5.82 18.95
CA ASP A 389 37.13 -5.08 19.44
C ASP A 389 37.55 -5.69 20.80
N ALA A 390 38.82 -6.07 20.93
CA ALA A 390 39.36 -6.65 22.16
C ALA A 390 39.28 -5.71 23.38
N ALA A 391 39.17 -4.39 23.18
CA ALA A 391 38.96 -3.42 24.25
C ALA A 391 37.48 -3.26 24.67
N LEU A 392 36.53 -3.72 23.82
CA LEU A 392 35.10 -3.55 24.05
C LEU A 392 34.61 -4.15 25.39
N PRO A 393 35.04 -5.34 25.86
CA PRO A 393 34.63 -5.88 27.16
C PRO A 393 34.92 -4.94 28.33
N ALA A 394 36.09 -4.30 28.35
CA ALA A 394 36.48 -3.38 29.42
C ALA A 394 35.68 -2.07 29.39
N THR A 395 35.38 -1.56 28.18
CA THR A 395 34.51 -0.38 28.03
C THR A 395 33.06 -0.70 28.40
N CYS A 396 32.53 -1.88 28.06
CA CYS A 396 31.17 -2.28 28.40
C CYS A 396 30.97 -2.61 29.88
N ALA A 397 32.04 -3.03 30.58
CA ALA A 397 32.01 -3.19 32.04
C ALA A 397 31.88 -1.85 32.81
N THR A 398 32.16 -0.72 32.17
CA THR A 398 32.10 0.62 32.76
C THR A 398 31.07 1.54 32.12
N ALA A 399 30.58 1.20 30.92
CA ALA A 399 29.50 1.92 30.24
C ALA A 399 28.16 1.68 30.94
N GLN A 400 27.55 2.76 31.44
CA GLN A 400 26.18 2.70 31.92
C GLN A 400 25.23 2.45 30.73
N PRO A 401 24.37 1.42 30.75
CA PRO A 401 23.49 1.13 29.63
C PRO A 401 22.57 2.33 29.35
N PRO A 402 22.33 2.67 28.06
CA PRO A 402 21.60 3.87 27.70
C PRO A 402 20.20 3.82 28.30
N GLN A 403 19.92 4.73 29.23
CA GLN A 403 18.62 4.81 29.89
C GLN A 403 17.57 5.24 28.86
N PRO A 404 16.61 4.35 28.51
CA PRO A 404 15.76 4.59 27.36
C PRO A 404 14.67 5.62 27.72
N GLU A 405 14.58 6.72 26.95
CA GLU A 405 13.57 7.76 27.18
C GLU A 405 12.17 7.15 27.38
N ALA A 406 11.40 7.66 28.34
CA ALA A 406 10.09 7.13 28.66
C ALA A 406 9.13 7.30 27.47
N GLY A 407 8.91 6.21 26.72
CA GLY A 407 7.95 6.19 25.62
C GLY A 407 6.53 6.38 26.15
N ALA A 408 5.65 6.96 25.33
CA ALA A 408 4.24 7.09 25.67
C ALA A 408 3.65 5.71 26.01
N VAL A 409 2.90 5.61 27.11
CA VAL A 409 2.19 4.38 27.48
C VAL A 409 1.13 4.09 26.44
N GLU A 410 1.15 2.89 25.86
CA GLU A 410 0.12 2.45 24.92
C GLU A 410 -1.18 2.23 25.70
N ARG A 411 -2.20 3.04 25.39
CA ARG A 411 -3.51 2.94 26.02
C ARG A 411 -4.35 1.93 25.26
N THR A 412 -4.92 0.95 25.95
CA THR A 412 -5.89 0.02 25.36
C THR A 412 -7.02 0.83 24.71
N PRO A 413 -7.30 0.65 23.40
CA PRO A 413 -8.39 1.35 22.74
C PRO A 413 -9.75 0.95 23.34
N VAL A 414 -10.68 1.90 23.34
CA VAL A 414 -12.05 1.77 23.87
C VAL A 414 -13.04 2.37 22.88
N THR A 415 -14.30 1.94 22.94
CA THR A 415 -15.40 2.51 22.15
C THR A 415 -16.29 3.37 23.03
N SER A 416 -16.75 4.48 22.45
CA SER A 416 -17.76 5.38 23.03
C SER A 416 -19.19 4.99 22.65
N SER A 417 -19.36 3.97 21.80
CA SER A 417 -20.65 3.35 21.46
C SER A 417 -20.87 2.07 22.28
N PRO A 418 -22.06 1.87 22.89
CA PRO A 418 -22.40 0.64 23.61
C PRO A 418 -22.71 -0.55 22.69
N TYR A 419 -22.83 -0.33 21.38
CA TYR A 419 -23.17 -1.36 20.41
C TYR A 419 -21.92 -1.97 19.76
N ASP A 420 -21.83 -3.30 19.76
CA ASP A 420 -20.75 -4.03 19.07
C ASP A 420 -21.14 -4.42 17.64
N VAL A 421 -20.30 -4.00 16.70
CA VAL A 421 -20.44 -4.17 15.25
C VAL A 421 -19.61 -5.33 14.69
N VAL A 422 -18.76 -5.98 15.50
CA VAL A 422 -17.93 -7.10 15.04
C VAL A 422 -18.79 -8.28 14.62
N GLY A 423 -18.55 -8.80 13.42
CA GLY A 423 -19.27 -9.93 12.83
C GLY A 423 -20.75 -9.70 12.50
N ARG A 424 -21.28 -8.48 12.68
CA ARG A 424 -22.68 -8.17 12.38
C ARG A 424 -22.96 -8.12 10.88
N THR A 425 -24.02 -8.77 10.44
CA THR A 425 -24.56 -8.66 9.08
C THR A 425 -25.31 -7.33 8.90
N LEU A 426 -25.45 -6.86 7.67
CA LEU A 426 -26.29 -5.71 7.33
C LEU A 426 -27.74 -5.94 7.78
N THR A 427 -28.22 -7.16 7.60
CA THR A 427 -29.57 -7.59 7.99
C THR A 427 -29.81 -7.46 9.50
N GLU A 428 -28.86 -7.88 10.35
CA GLU A 428 -28.95 -7.70 11.80
C GLU A 428 -28.93 -6.21 12.20
N LEU A 429 -28.04 -5.41 11.60
CA LEU A 429 -27.96 -3.97 11.89
C LEU A 429 -29.26 -3.23 11.56
N GLN A 430 -29.90 -3.57 10.44
CA GLN A 430 -31.24 -3.06 10.13
C GLN A 430 -32.29 -3.54 11.13
N ALA A 431 -32.29 -4.82 11.51
CA ALA A 431 -33.24 -5.37 12.46
C ALA A 431 -33.11 -4.71 13.85
N ASP A 432 -31.89 -4.48 14.34
CA ASP A 432 -31.63 -3.85 15.63
C ASP A 432 -32.04 -2.36 15.63
N MET A 433 -31.79 -1.62 14.53
CA MET A 433 -32.30 -0.25 14.37
C MET A 433 -33.83 -0.20 14.30
N ARG A 434 -34.47 -1.11 13.56
CA ARG A 434 -35.94 -1.22 13.46
C ARG A 434 -36.57 -1.58 14.81
N ALA A 435 -35.89 -2.40 15.61
CA ALA A 435 -36.30 -2.79 16.96
C ALA A 435 -35.97 -1.74 18.05
N GLY A 436 -35.32 -0.62 17.71
CA GLY A 436 -34.94 0.42 18.66
C GLY A 436 -33.85 -0.01 19.66
N ARG A 437 -33.08 -1.06 19.35
CA ARG A 437 -31.97 -1.55 20.20
C ARG A 437 -30.68 -0.73 20.05
N THR A 438 -30.57 0.00 18.94
CA THR A 438 -29.42 0.82 18.55
C THR A 438 -29.86 1.86 17.53
N THR A 439 -29.00 2.84 17.28
CA THR A 439 -29.18 3.91 16.28
C THR A 439 -28.12 3.84 15.19
N SER A 440 -28.38 4.47 14.04
CA SER A 440 -27.36 4.67 13.01
C SER A 440 -26.16 5.44 13.58
N GLN A 441 -26.39 6.42 14.46
CA GLN A 441 -25.32 7.13 15.16
C GLN A 441 -24.44 6.19 16.02
N GLU A 442 -25.01 5.25 16.76
CA GLU A 442 -24.24 4.29 17.60
C GLU A 442 -23.45 3.29 16.76
N ILE A 443 -24.06 2.72 15.71
CA ILE A 443 -23.38 1.82 14.77
C ILE A 443 -22.22 2.58 14.08
N THR A 444 -22.48 3.79 13.59
CA THR A 444 -21.47 4.64 12.92
C THR A 444 -20.33 4.99 13.88
N ARG A 445 -20.62 5.34 15.14
CA ARG A 445 -19.60 5.62 16.16
C ARG A 445 -18.74 4.40 16.47
N ALA A 446 -19.33 3.20 16.56
CA ALA A 446 -18.59 1.97 16.80
C ALA A 446 -17.58 1.68 15.67
N TYR A 447 -18.02 1.79 14.41
CA TYR A 447 -17.12 1.66 13.25
C TYR A 447 -16.00 2.71 13.26
N LEU A 448 -16.32 3.98 13.54
CA LEU A 448 -15.33 5.07 13.58
C LEU A 448 -14.33 4.94 14.74
N ASP A 449 -14.74 4.40 15.90
CA ASP A 449 -13.83 4.06 17.00
C ASP A 449 -12.89 2.91 16.60
N ARG A 450 -13.38 1.88 15.88
CA ARG A 450 -12.54 0.79 15.36
C ARG A 450 -11.53 1.26 14.32
N ILE A 451 -11.93 2.13 13.38
CA ILE A 451 -11.01 2.75 12.40
C ILE A 451 -9.89 3.50 13.12
N ALA A 452 -10.23 4.35 14.11
CA ALA A 452 -9.25 5.10 14.88
C ALA A 452 -8.29 4.20 15.70
N ALA A 453 -8.77 3.04 16.16
CA ALA A 453 -7.99 2.09 16.97
C ALA A 453 -7.07 1.16 16.16
N TYR A 454 -7.49 0.74 14.97
CA TYR A 454 -6.85 -0.38 14.26
C TYR A 454 -6.46 -0.07 12.81
N ASP A 455 -7.10 0.88 12.14
CA ASP A 455 -6.78 1.21 10.75
C ASP A 455 -5.57 2.14 10.64
N GLN A 456 -5.42 3.05 11.61
CA GLN A 456 -4.51 4.19 11.55
C GLN A 456 -3.27 4.01 12.45
N GLY A 457 -2.27 4.88 12.24
CA GLY A 457 -1.05 4.92 13.04
C GLY A 457 0.00 3.86 12.66
N GLN A 458 1.05 3.77 13.49
CA GLN A 458 2.30 3.03 13.22
C GLN A 458 2.10 1.56 12.79
N ARG A 459 1.07 0.91 13.34
CA ARG A 459 0.79 -0.53 13.16
C ARG A 459 -0.61 -0.75 12.57
N GLY A 460 -1.10 0.26 11.83
CA GLY A 460 -2.42 0.27 11.22
C GLY A 460 -2.60 -0.78 10.11
N LEU A 461 -3.82 -0.81 9.57
CA LEU A 461 -4.17 -1.57 8.36
C LEU A 461 -4.23 -0.69 7.10
N HIS A 462 -4.34 0.64 7.25
CA HIS A 462 -4.37 1.65 6.19
C HIS A 462 -5.41 1.38 5.09
N SER A 463 -6.57 0.83 5.47
CA SER A 463 -7.68 0.52 4.58
C SER A 463 -8.48 1.74 4.14
N PHE A 464 -8.36 2.90 4.81
CA PHE A 464 -8.92 4.18 4.37
C PHE A 464 -7.83 5.18 3.94
N ILE A 465 -8.07 5.87 2.81
CA ILE A 465 -7.34 7.09 2.40
C ILE A 465 -7.95 8.32 3.08
N HIS A 466 -9.28 8.35 3.20
CA HIS A 466 -10.05 9.44 3.81
C HIS A 466 -11.21 8.87 4.61
N VAL A 467 -11.44 9.41 5.82
CA VAL A 467 -12.62 9.13 6.65
C VAL A 467 -13.46 10.41 6.66
N ALA A 468 -14.76 10.29 6.45
CA ALA A 468 -15.64 11.43 6.24
C ALA A 468 -15.92 12.23 7.52
N ASP A 469 -15.64 13.54 7.49
CA ASP A 469 -15.89 14.50 8.57
C ASP A 469 -17.35 14.50 9.05
N ASP A 470 -18.29 14.20 8.15
CA ASP A 470 -19.73 14.33 8.36
C ASP A 470 -20.46 12.99 8.57
N ALA A 471 -19.76 11.86 8.66
CA ALA A 471 -20.38 10.53 8.80
C ALA A 471 -21.41 10.45 9.94
N MET A 472 -21.11 11.05 11.10
CA MET A 472 -22.05 11.15 12.23
C MET A 472 -23.27 12.05 11.96
N ALA A 473 -23.13 13.04 11.08
CA ALA A 473 -24.25 13.90 10.64
C ALA A 473 -25.14 13.18 9.61
N GLN A 474 -24.54 12.40 8.70
CA GLN A 474 -25.27 11.49 7.80
C GLN A 474 -26.08 10.47 8.61
N ALA A 475 -25.45 9.83 9.61
CA ALA A 475 -26.10 8.87 10.51
C ALA A 475 -27.28 9.49 11.27
N LYS A 476 -27.08 10.68 11.86
CA LYS A 476 -28.15 11.45 12.51
C LYS A 476 -29.31 11.77 11.55
N ALA A 477 -29.02 12.10 10.30
CA ALA A 477 -30.05 12.35 9.30
C ALA A 477 -30.85 11.08 8.96
N ALA A 478 -30.21 9.91 8.95
CA ALA A 478 -30.88 8.62 8.77
C ALA A 478 -31.78 8.27 9.98
N ASP A 479 -31.32 8.46 11.21
CA ASP A 479 -32.13 8.26 12.42
C ASP A 479 -33.36 9.19 12.46
N LEU A 480 -33.19 10.46 12.09
CA LEU A 480 -34.30 11.42 11.95
C LEU A 480 -35.27 11.05 10.82
N ALA A 481 -34.80 10.44 9.73
CA ALA A 481 -35.67 9.95 8.66
C ALA A 481 -36.44 8.70 9.11
N ARG A 482 -35.80 7.77 9.84
CA ARG A 482 -36.43 6.59 10.42
C ARG A 482 -37.54 6.97 11.40
N ALA A 483 -37.29 7.93 12.28
CA ALA A 483 -38.28 8.50 13.19
C ALA A 483 -39.47 9.19 12.48
N ARG A 484 -39.34 9.52 11.19
CA ARG A 484 -40.42 10.06 10.34
C ARG A 484 -41.11 8.98 9.49
N GLY A 485 -40.89 7.70 9.79
CA GLY A 485 -41.52 6.57 9.10
C GLY A 485 -40.82 6.16 7.80
N ARG A 486 -39.61 6.63 7.52
CA ARG A 486 -38.81 6.11 6.40
C ARG A 486 -38.21 4.76 6.78
N ASP A 487 -38.39 3.75 5.94
CA ASP A 487 -37.69 2.47 6.06
C ASP A 487 -37.19 2.01 4.68
N THR A 488 -35.88 2.01 4.50
CA THR A 488 -35.20 1.51 3.30
C THR A 488 -34.01 0.66 3.75
N ASP A 489 -33.68 -0.41 3.03
CA ASP A 489 -32.75 -1.44 3.52
C ASP A 489 -31.30 -0.95 3.75
N LEU A 490 -30.90 0.21 3.20
CA LEU A 490 -29.62 0.86 3.51
C LEU A 490 -29.73 2.07 4.46
N LEU A 491 -30.92 2.38 4.99
CA LEU A 491 -31.12 3.56 5.84
C LEU A 491 -30.28 3.46 7.11
N GLY A 492 -29.29 4.35 7.23
CA GLY A 492 -28.38 4.41 8.36
C GLY A 492 -27.24 3.38 8.34
N ILE A 493 -27.07 2.62 7.26
CA ILE A 493 -26.01 1.60 7.14
C ILE A 493 -24.68 2.23 6.71
N PRO A 494 -23.58 2.04 7.48
CA PRO A 494 -22.27 2.58 7.13
C PRO A 494 -21.52 1.77 6.06
N VAL A 495 -21.05 2.44 5.01
CA VAL A 495 -20.36 1.86 3.85
C VAL A 495 -19.00 2.53 3.58
N ALA A 496 -18.00 1.73 3.23
CA ALA A 496 -16.69 2.20 2.73
C ALA A 496 -16.66 2.17 1.20
N VAL A 497 -16.07 3.17 0.55
CA VAL A 497 -16.13 3.32 -0.92
C VAL A 497 -14.72 3.43 -1.50
N LYS A 498 -14.31 2.55 -2.42
CA LYS A 498 -12.99 2.64 -3.08
C LYS A 498 -12.75 4.04 -3.67
N ASP A 499 -11.53 4.57 -3.50
CA ASP A 499 -11.16 5.96 -3.84
C ASP A 499 -11.15 6.34 -5.34
N LEU A 500 -11.78 5.53 -6.20
CA LEU A 500 -12.01 5.81 -7.62
C LEU A 500 -13.48 6.04 -7.99
N TYR A 501 -14.39 6.00 -7.01
CA TYR A 501 -15.78 6.41 -7.17
C TYR A 501 -15.94 7.88 -6.81
N ASP A 502 -16.60 8.66 -7.66
CA ASP A 502 -16.86 10.07 -7.41
C ASP A 502 -17.88 10.29 -6.28
N THR A 503 -17.57 11.24 -5.39
CA THR A 503 -18.33 11.60 -4.18
C THR A 503 -18.29 13.12 -4.04
N LYS A 504 -19.41 13.82 -4.16
CA LYS A 504 -19.38 15.30 -4.31
C LYS A 504 -18.90 16.10 -3.08
N ASP A 505 -18.86 15.46 -1.92
CA ASP A 505 -18.50 16.03 -0.62
C ASP A 505 -17.12 15.56 -0.10
N GLN A 506 -16.57 14.49 -0.68
CA GLN A 506 -15.31 13.84 -0.28
C GLN A 506 -14.31 13.83 -1.45
N PRO A 507 -12.99 13.75 -1.21
CA PRO A 507 -12.02 13.63 -2.30
C PRO A 507 -12.19 12.33 -3.10
N THR A 508 -11.71 12.31 -4.34
CA THR A 508 -11.54 11.10 -5.16
C THR A 508 -10.14 11.14 -5.76
N THR A 509 -9.17 10.48 -5.13
CA THR A 509 -7.76 10.62 -5.56
C THR A 509 -7.29 9.51 -6.49
N ASN A 510 -8.13 8.49 -6.73
CA ASN A 510 -7.80 7.29 -7.50
C ASN A 510 -6.59 6.54 -6.93
N GLY A 511 -6.38 6.65 -5.61
CA GLY A 511 -5.18 6.17 -4.92
C GLY A 511 -3.88 6.87 -5.35
N SER A 512 -3.93 8.08 -5.91
CA SER A 512 -2.75 8.81 -6.39
C SER A 512 -2.69 10.25 -5.90
N LEU A 513 -1.49 10.70 -5.49
CA LEU A 513 -1.23 12.12 -5.22
C LEU A 513 -1.47 13.00 -6.44
N VAL A 514 -1.49 12.45 -7.67
CA VAL A 514 -1.86 13.19 -8.88
C VAL A 514 -3.16 13.98 -8.66
N PHE A 515 -4.15 13.37 -8.02
CA PHE A 515 -5.47 13.95 -7.71
C PHE A 515 -5.63 14.38 -6.24
N GLU A 516 -4.54 14.59 -5.50
CA GLU A 516 -4.58 15.12 -4.13
C GLU A 516 -5.35 16.46 -4.09
N GLY A 517 -6.45 16.50 -3.35
CA GLY A 517 -7.35 17.66 -3.23
C GLY A 517 -8.44 17.76 -4.31
N PHE A 518 -8.49 16.86 -5.30
CA PHE A 518 -9.60 16.80 -6.25
C PHE A 518 -10.89 16.37 -5.53
N ARG A 519 -11.96 17.14 -5.74
CA ARG A 519 -13.33 16.82 -5.32
C ARG A 519 -14.23 16.93 -6.54
N PRO A 520 -14.91 15.85 -6.97
CA PRO A 520 -15.81 15.90 -8.12
C PRO A 520 -17.06 16.72 -7.79
N THR A 521 -17.71 17.28 -8.81
CA THR A 521 -18.95 18.07 -8.65
C THR A 521 -20.21 17.22 -8.45
N LYS A 522 -20.13 15.92 -8.72
CA LYS A 522 -21.25 14.97 -8.65
C LYS A 522 -20.85 13.70 -7.90
N ASP A 523 -21.86 12.97 -7.43
CA ASP A 523 -21.69 11.59 -6.95
C ASP A 523 -21.70 10.64 -8.17
N ALA A 524 -20.92 9.57 -8.12
CA ALA A 524 -21.05 8.42 -9.02
C ALA A 524 -22.47 7.83 -8.94
N PHE A 525 -22.96 7.18 -9.99
CA PHE A 525 -24.34 6.68 -10.06
C PHE A 525 -24.72 5.81 -8.86
N GLN A 526 -23.85 4.85 -8.51
CA GLN A 526 -24.07 3.94 -7.38
C GLN A 526 -24.03 4.67 -6.03
N ILE A 527 -23.21 5.73 -5.90
CA ILE A 527 -23.12 6.57 -4.69
C ILE A 527 -24.38 7.42 -4.53
N ALA A 528 -24.86 8.04 -5.60
CA ALA A 528 -26.11 8.78 -5.62
C ALA A 528 -27.29 7.91 -5.17
N ARG A 529 -27.36 6.67 -5.66
CA ARG A 529 -28.39 5.69 -5.27
C ARG A 529 -28.27 5.21 -3.83
N MET A 530 -27.06 4.95 -3.32
CA MET A 530 -26.84 4.62 -1.90
C MET A 530 -27.24 5.77 -0.96
N ARG A 531 -26.87 7.02 -1.29
CA ARG A 531 -27.34 8.21 -0.54
C ARG A 531 -28.85 8.38 -0.63
N ALA A 532 -29.44 8.15 -1.79
CA ALA A 532 -30.89 8.17 -1.96
C ALA A 532 -31.56 7.09 -1.10
N ALA A 533 -30.94 5.92 -0.90
CA ALA A 533 -31.39 4.86 0.01
C ALA A 533 -31.09 5.12 1.51
N GLY A 534 -30.37 6.20 1.83
CA GLY A 534 -30.07 6.62 3.21
C GLY A 534 -28.81 6.02 3.82
N ALA A 535 -27.89 5.47 3.01
CA ALA A 535 -26.61 4.94 3.49
C ALA A 535 -25.69 6.05 4.04
N VAL A 536 -24.81 5.67 4.98
CA VAL A 536 -23.79 6.54 5.57
C VAL A 536 -22.44 6.26 4.89
N ILE A 537 -21.95 7.19 4.08
CA ILE A 537 -20.66 7.04 3.40
C ILE A 537 -19.53 7.37 4.39
N LEU A 538 -18.92 6.33 4.98
CA LEU A 538 -17.87 6.46 6.00
C LEU A 538 -16.59 7.10 5.50
N GLY A 539 -16.29 6.96 4.21
CA GLY A 539 -15.04 7.45 3.64
C GLY A 539 -14.58 6.69 2.39
N LYS A 540 -13.37 7.06 1.97
CA LYS A 540 -12.68 6.56 0.78
C LYS A 540 -11.70 5.44 1.17
N ALA A 541 -11.98 4.22 0.73
CA ALA A 541 -11.16 3.05 0.93
C ALA A 541 -9.92 3.07 0.02
N ASN A 542 -8.77 2.72 0.61
CA ASN A 542 -7.47 2.65 -0.04
C ASN A 542 -7.42 1.52 -1.10
N MET A 543 -6.53 1.69 -2.07
CA MET A 543 -6.45 0.86 -3.27
C MET A 543 -5.03 0.87 -3.82
N SER A 544 -4.70 -0.09 -4.68
CA SER A 544 -3.53 0.09 -5.55
C SER A 544 -3.76 1.32 -6.44
N GLU A 545 -2.79 2.21 -6.51
CA GLU A 545 -2.82 3.45 -7.31
C GLU A 545 -3.28 3.18 -8.76
N PHE A 546 -4.27 3.95 -9.25
CA PHE A 546 -4.95 3.75 -10.55
C PHE A 546 -5.50 2.33 -10.80
N ALA A 547 -5.83 1.61 -9.72
CA ALA A 547 -6.36 0.25 -9.75
C ALA A 547 -5.44 -0.81 -10.40
N ASN A 548 -4.14 -0.50 -10.56
CA ASN A 548 -3.24 -1.17 -11.51
C ASN A 548 -2.65 -2.53 -11.09
N SER A 549 -2.79 -2.95 -9.82
CA SER A 549 -2.24 -4.19 -9.28
C SER A 549 -3.33 -5.09 -8.71
N GLY A 550 -3.34 -6.36 -9.15
CA GLY A 550 -4.14 -7.42 -8.53
C GLY A 550 -3.51 -8.04 -7.27
N ARG A 551 -2.20 -7.83 -7.07
CA ARG A 551 -1.39 -8.57 -6.07
C ARG A 551 -1.21 -7.83 -4.74
N HIS A 552 -1.27 -6.50 -4.76
CA HIS A 552 -1.08 -5.63 -3.60
C HIS A 552 -2.02 -4.41 -3.73
N SER A 553 -2.41 -3.81 -2.61
CA SER A 553 -3.07 -2.50 -2.60
C SER A 553 -2.22 -1.50 -1.84
N GLU A 554 -1.57 -0.62 -2.59
CA GLU A 554 -0.61 0.35 -2.10
C GLU A 554 -0.79 1.69 -2.83
N SER A 555 -0.78 2.76 -2.05
CA SER A 555 -0.91 4.13 -2.53
C SER A 555 0.06 5.04 -1.77
N PRO A 556 0.21 6.30 -2.17
CA PRO A 556 0.93 7.29 -1.38
C PRO A 556 0.41 7.52 0.05
N TRP A 557 -0.77 7.01 0.42
CA TRP A 557 -1.32 7.09 1.78
C TRP A 557 -1.00 5.87 2.66
N GLY A 558 -0.51 4.78 2.07
CA GLY A 558 -0.20 3.57 2.83
C GLY A 558 -0.24 2.29 1.99
N GLN A 559 0.55 1.30 2.43
CA GLN A 559 0.32 -0.11 2.13
C GLN A 559 -0.89 -0.61 2.92
N VAL A 560 -1.90 -1.17 2.24
CA VAL A 560 -3.01 -1.85 2.90
C VAL A 560 -2.53 -3.20 3.43
N TRP A 561 -2.76 -3.48 4.72
CA TRP A 561 -2.43 -4.76 5.36
C TRP A 561 -3.67 -5.64 5.54
N ASN A 562 -3.52 -6.95 5.35
CA ASN A 562 -4.62 -7.90 5.43
C ASN A 562 -5.17 -8.00 6.87
N ALA A 563 -6.50 -8.11 7.03
CA ALA A 563 -7.15 -8.19 8.33
C ALA A 563 -6.99 -9.57 9.01
N ILE A 564 -7.04 -10.66 8.23
CA ILE A 564 -7.06 -12.06 8.69
C ILE A 564 -5.62 -12.62 8.83
N LYS A 565 -4.71 -12.15 7.98
CA LYS A 565 -3.27 -12.50 7.99
C LYS A 565 -2.41 -11.22 8.02
N PRO A 566 -2.20 -10.58 9.18
CA PRO A 566 -1.65 -9.22 9.28
C PRO A 566 -0.28 -8.94 8.66
N SER A 567 0.54 -9.96 8.36
CA SER A 567 1.78 -9.84 7.58
C SER A 567 1.58 -9.93 6.07
N ALA A 568 0.53 -10.62 5.62
CA ALA A 568 0.27 -10.94 4.22
C ALA A 568 -0.38 -9.79 3.44
N THR A 569 -0.32 -9.88 2.11
CA THR A 569 -1.01 -8.94 1.22
C THR A 569 -2.54 -8.95 1.39
N SER A 570 -3.15 -7.76 1.34
CA SER A 570 -4.61 -7.58 1.18
C SER A 570 -5.09 -7.92 -0.23
N GLN A 571 -4.15 -8.18 -1.14
CA GLN A 571 -4.32 -8.22 -2.58
C GLN A 571 -4.90 -6.91 -3.13
N GLY A 572 -5.25 -6.88 -4.41
CA GLY A 572 -5.65 -5.65 -5.06
C GLY A 572 -6.55 -5.81 -6.28
N SER A 573 -7.03 -4.70 -6.83
CA SER A 573 -6.75 -3.33 -6.38
C SER A 573 -7.73 -2.78 -5.33
N SER A 574 -8.77 -3.52 -4.96
CA SER A 574 -9.76 -3.11 -3.93
C SER A 574 -9.40 -3.60 -2.51
N GLY A 575 -8.11 -3.67 -2.16
CA GLY A 575 -7.66 -4.22 -0.88
C GLY A 575 -8.19 -3.45 0.34
N GLY A 576 -8.24 -2.12 0.29
CA GLY A 576 -8.84 -1.33 1.38
C GLY A 576 -10.33 -1.58 1.53
N SER A 577 -11.07 -1.74 0.42
CA SER A 577 -12.49 -2.12 0.44
C SER A 577 -12.70 -3.48 1.12
N GLY A 578 -11.86 -4.48 0.82
CA GLY A 578 -11.91 -5.80 1.46
C GLY A 578 -11.56 -5.75 2.95
N VAL A 579 -10.45 -5.11 3.30
CA VAL A 579 -9.97 -5.00 4.68
C VAL A 579 -10.95 -4.20 5.55
N ALA A 580 -11.58 -3.13 5.04
CA ALA A 580 -12.57 -2.37 5.78
C ALA A 580 -13.81 -3.20 6.18
N VAL A 581 -14.20 -4.19 5.36
CA VAL A 581 -15.34 -5.06 5.67
C VAL A 581 -14.92 -6.21 6.59
N ALA A 582 -13.79 -6.87 6.32
CA ALA A 582 -13.29 -7.96 7.16
C ALA A 582 -12.90 -7.49 8.57
N ALA A 583 -12.26 -6.33 8.70
CA ALA A 583 -11.90 -5.74 9.99
C ALA A 583 -13.11 -5.20 10.78
N SER A 584 -14.34 -5.30 10.25
CA SER A 584 -15.53 -4.62 10.79
C SER A 584 -15.27 -3.12 11.01
N PHE A 585 -14.81 -2.43 9.97
CA PHE A 585 -14.74 -0.96 9.88
C PHE A 585 -15.88 -0.36 9.04
N ALA A 586 -16.56 -1.19 8.24
CA ALA A 586 -17.80 -0.86 7.55
C ALA A 586 -18.72 -2.09 7.49
N THR A 587 -20.02 -1.87 7.28
CA THR A 587 -20.98 -2.96 7.11
C THR A 587 -20.73 -3.72 5.81
N PHE A 588 -20.54 -2.99 4.71
CA PHE A 588 -20.13 -3.48 3.40
C PHE A 588 -19.23 -2.43 2.73
N SER A 589 -18.69 -2.73 1.54
CA SER A 589 -17.91 -1.75 0.79
C SER A 589 -18.15 -1.83 -0.72
N MET A 590 -17.77 -0.76 -1.42
CA MET A 590 -17.71 -0.73 -2.88
C MET A 590 -16.27 -0.92 -3.36
N GLY A 591 -16.08 -1.71 -4.41
CA GLY A 591 -14.81 -1.96 -5.09
C GLY A 591 -14.97 -1.99 -6.61
N SER A 592 -13.92 -2.35 -7.34
CA SER A 592 -14.00 -2.47 -8.81
C SER A 592 -13.10 -3.57 -9.35
N GLN A 593 -13.45 -4.10 -10.53
CA GLN A 593 -12.73 -5.18 -11.21
C GLN A 593 -12.54 -4.93 -12.71
N THR A 594 -11.28 -4.83 -13.12
CA THR A 594 -10.82 -4.90 -14.51
C THR A 594 -10.33 -6.31 -14.86
N GLY A 595 -9.60 -6.94 -13.95
CA GLY A 595 -9.07 -8.31 -14.06
C GLY A 595 -9.54 -9.17 -12.89
N VAL A 596 -8.93 -8.97 -11.70
CA VAL A 596 -9.26 -9.71 -10.47
C VAL A 596 -9.59 -8.81 -9.28
N SER A 597 -9.83 -7.52 -9.51
CA SER A 597 -9.79 -6.51 -8.43
C SER A 597 -10.98 -6.47 -7.47
N LEU A 598 -12.03 -7.27 -7.68
CA LEU A 598 -13.01 -7.66 -6.64
C LEU A 598 -12.66 -9.07 -6.11
N ASN A 599 -12.38 -9.98 -7.03
CA ASN A 599 -12.11 -11.41 -6.82
C ASN A 599 -10.96 -11.70 -5.85
N ALA A 600 -9.77 -11.14 -6.10
CA ALA A 600 -8.58 -11.32 -5.26
C ALA A 600 -8.76 -10.68 -3.86
N PRO A 601 -9.11 -9.40 -3.70
CA PRO A 601 -9.38 -8.82 -2.37
C PRO A 601 -10.47 -9.54 -1.58
N SER A 602 -11.50 -10.08 -2.25
CA SER A 602 -12.55 -10.88 -1.60
C SER A 602 -11.99 -12.21 -1.08
N GLY A 603 -11.20 -12.93 -1.89
CA GLY A 603 -10.48 -14.12 -1.45
C GLY A 603 -9.51 -13.85 -0.28
N ALA A 604 -8.76 -12.75 -0.34
CA ALA A 604 -7.83 -12.34 0.71
C ALA A 604 -8.51 -11.94 2.03
N SER A 605 -9.76 -11.45 1.94
CA SER A 605 -10.54 -10.89 3.06
C SER A 605 -11.71 -11.79 3.49
N SER A 606 -11.85 -12.98 2.91
CA SER A 606 -12.98 -13.91 3.11
C SER A 606 -14.36 -13.29 2.86
N LEU A 607 -14.53 -12.54 1.77
CA LEU A 607 -15.78 -11.84 1.44
C LEU A 607 -16.50 -12.44 0.24
N VAL A 608 -17.79 -12.11 0.12
CA VAL A 608 -18.56 -12.32 -1.10
C VAL A 608 -18.53 -11.07 -1.98
N ALA A 609 -18.53 -11.25 -3.29
CA ALA A 609 -18.65 -10.17 -4.27
C ALA A 609 -19.25 -10.67 -5.58
N LEU A 610 -20.04 -9.81 -6.24
CA LEU A 610 -20.51 -10.02 -7.61
C LEU A 610 -19.72 -9.09 -8.56
N ARG A 611 -18.99 -9.69 -9.51
CA ARG A 611 -18.64 -9.00 -10.76
C ARG A 611 -19.69 -9.39 -11.78
N GLY A 612 -20.68 -8.53 -11.96
CA GLY A 612 -21.84 -8.80 -12.80
C GLY A 612 -21.53 -8.74 -14.30
N THR A 613 -22.55 -9.01 -15.11
CA THR A 613 -22.50 -8.84 -16.56
C THR A 613 -22.21 -7.39 -16.92
N ASP A 614 -21.47 -7.15 -18.00
CA ASP A 614 -21.28 -5.79 -18.54
C ASP A 614 -22.64 -5.13 -18.79
N GLY A 615 -22.94 -4.08 -18.03
CA GLY A 615 -24.24 -3.39 -18.04
C GLY A 615 -25.10 -3.62 -16.80
N MET A 616 -24.83 -4.62 -15.96
CA MET A 616 -25.62 -4.86 -14.73
C MET A 616 -25.51 -3.71 -13.71
N SER A 617 -24.36 -3.04 -13.66
CA SER A 617 -24.11 -1.84 -12.86
C SER A 617 -23.41 -0.78 -13.70
N SER A 618 -23.76 0.49 -13.50
CA SER A 618 -23.16 1.64 -14.19
C SER A 618 -21.72 1.91 -13.75
N GLY A 619 -20.90 2.34 -14.71
CA GLY A 619 -19.56 2.91 -14.50
C GLY A 619 -19.51 4.43 -14.37
N SER A 620 -20.64 5.14 -14.42
CA SER A 620 -20.70 6.61 -14.35
C SER A 620 -20.15 7.16 -13.03
N GLY A 621 -19.17 8.06 -13.13
CA GLY A 621 -18.42 8.61 -11.98
C GLY A 621 -17.47 7.59 -11.35
N VAL A 622 -16.93 6.64 -12.13
CA VAL A 622 -15.92 5.69 -11.68
C VAL A 622 -14.71 5.85 -12.60
N MET A 623 -13.54 6.23 -12.07
CA MET A 623 -12.36 6.39 -12.94
C MET A 623 -11.94 5.01 -13.51
N PRO A 624 -11.91 4.84 -14.83
CA PRO A 624 -11.62 3.55 -15.43
C PRO A 624 -10.11 3.25 -15.45
N LEU A 625 -9.76 1.97 -15.38
CA LEU A 625 -8.47 1.45 -15.81
C LEU A 625 -8.54 0.98 -17.27
N ASN A 626 -9.67 0.43 -17.71
CA ASN A 626 -9.87 -0.11 -19.05
C ASN A 626 -11.31 0.09 -19.54
N PHE A 627 -11.49 1.04 -20.46
CA PHE A 627 -12.78 1.36 -21.05
C PHE A 627 -13.44 0.12 -21.68
N LEU A 628 -14.74 -0.08 -21.37
CA LEU A 628 -15.56 -1.23 -21.79
C LEU A 628 -15.22 -2.60 -21.17
N GLN A 629 -14.39 -2.65 -20.13
CA GLN A 629 -14.07 -3.88 -19.41
C GLN A 629 -14.32 -3.80 -17.89
N ASP A 630 -14.16 -2.62 -17.31
CA ASP A 630 -14.28 -2.40 -15.87
C ASP A 630 -15.70 -2.64 -15.35
N TYR A 631 -15.80 -3.26 -14.17
CA TYR A 631 -17.04 -3.43 -13.41
C TYR A 631 -16.90 -2.80 -12.02
N ALA A 632 -17.92 -2.07 -11.58
CA ALA A 632 -17.99 -1.40 -10.28
C ALA A 632 -19.06 -2.10 -9.43
N GLY A 633 -18.70 -2.63 -8.25
CA GLY A 633 -19.61 -3.49 -7.49
C GLY A 633 -19.23 -3.68 -6.00
N PRO A 634 -20.16 -4.25 -5.21
CA PRO A 634 -20.01 -4.38 -3.76
C PRO A 634 -19.21 -5.60 -3.30
N LEU A 635 -18.61 -5.49 -2.11
CA LEU A 635 -18.07 -6.59 -1.30
C LEU A 635 -18.82 -6.63 0.04
N ALA A 636 -19.21 -7.83 0.51
CA ALA A 636 -19.97 -8.02 1.75
C ALA A 636 -19.51 -9.27 2.53
N ARG A 637 -19.91 -9.39 3.80
CA ARG A 637 -19.64 -10.60 4.62
C ARG A 637 -20.56 -11.78 4.27
N SER A 638 -21.76 -11.52 3.74
CA SER A 638 -22.72 -12.58 3.35
C SER A 638 -23.42 -12.31 2.02
N VAL A 639 -23.91 -13.36 1.35
CA VAL A 639 -24.67 -13.27 0.09
C VAL A 639 -26.01 -12.56 0.31
N SER A 640 -26.62 -12.68 1.49
CA SER A 640 -27.82 -11.90 1.87
C SER A 640 -27.56 -10.40 1.93
N ASP A 641 -26.42 -9.99 2.49
CA ASP A 641 -26.02 -8.59 2.53
C ASP A 641 -25.65 -8.10 1.11
N LEU A 642 -24.98 -8.93 0.30
CA LEU A 642 -24.68 -8.67 -1.11
C LEU A 642 -25.97 -8.40 -1.91
N ALA A 643 -26.96 -9.29 -1.85
CA ALA A 643 -28.25 -9.10 -2.51
C ALA A 643 -28.95 -7.80 -2.07
N THR A 644 -28.91 -7.49 -0.77
CA THR A 644 -29.48 -6.26 -0.23
C THR A 644 -28.83 -4.99 -0.80
N VAL A 645 -27.51 -5.00 -1.01
CA VAL A 645 -26.80 -3.89 -1.65
C VAL A 645 -27.11 -3.80 -3.15
N LEU A 646 -27.17 -4.95 -3.85
CA LEU A 646 -27.45 -5.01 -5.29
C LEU A 646 -28.82 -4.42 -5.67
N ASN A 647 -29.83 -4.54 -4.81
CA ASN A 647 -31.12 -3.83 -4.97
C ASN A 647 -30.94 -2.32 -5.20
N VAL A 648 -29.98 -1.71 -4.50
CA VAL A 648 -29.72 -0.28 -4.58
C VAL A 648 -28.72 0.06 -5.68
N THR A 649 -27.69 -0.76 -5.92
CA THR A 649 -26.58 -0.40 -6.83
C THR A 649 -26.73 -0.83 -8.29
N THR A 650 -27.57 -1.83 -8.61
CA THR A 650 -27.78 -2.30 -10.00
C THR A 650 -29.01 -1.66 -10.69
N GLY A 651 -29.11 -1.80 -12.00
CA GLY A 651 -30.22 -1.25 -12.81
C GLY A 651 -29.78 -0.10 -13.72
N THR A 652 -30.73 0.42 -14.51
CA THR A 652 -30.41 1.31 -15.63
C THR A 652 -29.97 2.71 -15.17
N ASP A 653 -28.88 3.18 -15.75
CA ASP A 653 -28.36 4.54 -15.72
C ASP A 653 -28.54 5.19 -17.10
N PRO A 654 -29.37 6.25 -17.24
CA PRO A 654 -29.55 6.95 -18.51
C PRO A 654 -28.25 7.53 -19.11
N ASP A 655 -27.24 7.81 -18.27
CA ASP A 655 -25.95 8.35 -18.71
C ASP A 655 -24.93 7.24 -19.11
N ASP A 656 -25.23 5.95 -18.88
CA ASP A 656 -24.40 4.81 -19.28
C ASP A 656 -25.19 3.80 -20.14
N GLU A 657 -25.05 3.92 -21.47
CA GLU A 657 -25.78 3.13 -22.47
C GLU A 657 -25.63 1.61 -22.33
N VAL A 658 -24.59 1.08 -21.66
CA VAL A 658 -24.49 -0.38 -21.45
C VAL A 658 -25.51 -0.91 -20.46
N THR A 659 -26.07 -0.03 -19.63
CA THR A 659 -27.00 -0.40 -18.55
C THR A 659 -28.46 -0.43 -18.97
N ALA A 660 -28.79 -0.01 -20.19
CA ALA A 660 -30.15 -0.05 -20.73
C ALA A 660 -30.92 -1.39 -20.51
N PRO A 661 -30.31 -2.59 -20.66
CA PRO A 661 -30.99 -3.86 -20.39
C PRO A 661 -31.06 -4.25 -18.90
N ALA A 662 -30.38 -3.54 -17.99
CA ALA A 662 -30.16 -4.00 -16.61
C ALA A 662 -31.47 -4.30 -15.86
N ASP A 663 -32.46 -3.40 -15.94
CA ASP A 663 -33.76 -3.55 -15.27
C ASP A 663 -34.63 -4.67 -15.87
N GLU A 664 -34.38 -5.11 -17.11
CA GLU A 664 -35.03 -6.30 -17.70
C GLU A 664 -34.35 -7.62 -17.26
N LYS A 665 -33.05 -7.57 -16.94
CA LYS A 665 -32.22 -8.75 -16.68
C LYS A 665 -31.97 -9.03 -15.20
N ARG A 666 -32.26 -8.09 -14.30
CA ARG A 666 -32.17 -8.29 -12.84
C ARG A 666 -33.55 -8.63 -12.23
N PRO A 667 -33.60 -9.35 -11.09
CA PRO A 667 -34.84 -9.49 -10.33
C PRO A 667 -35.28 -8.14 -9.77
N ALA A 668 -36.58 -7.97 -9.55
CA ALA A 668 -37.13 -6.78 -8.89
C ALA A 668 -36.64 -6.64 -7.42
N ASP A 669 -36.36 -7.77 -6.76
CA ASP A 669 -35.66 -7.84 -5.48
C ASP A 669 -34.62 -8.97 -5.55
N TRP A 670 -33.33 -8.65 -5.43
CA TRP A 670 -32.24 -9.63 -5.39
C TRP A 670 -32.34 -10.61 -4.22
N LYS A 671 -33.09 -10.30 -3.16
CA LYS A 671 -33.35 -11.25 -2.07
C LYS A 671 -34.23 -12.42 -2.52
N SER A 672 -34.93 -12.31 -3.66
CA SER A 672 -35.79 -13.38 -4.19
C SER A 672 -35.04 -14.58 -4.76
N VAL A 673 -33.70 -14.50 -4.93
CA VAL A 673 -32.87 -15.62 -5.42
C VAL A 673 -32.15 -16.37 -4.30
N LEU A 674 -32.36 -15.98 -3.04
CA LEU A 674 -31.71 -16.57 -1.86
C LEU A 674 -32.40 -17.88 -1.45
N ASP A 675 -32.22 -18.91 -2.30
CA ASP A 675 -32.72 -20.27 -2.11
C ASP A 675 -31.58 -21.21 -1.66
N PRO A 676 -31.65 -21.84 -0.46
CA PRO A 676 -30.61 -22.76 0.01
C PRO A 676 -30.55 -24.06 -0.82
N ASP A 677 -31.62 -24.42 -1.54
CA ASP A 677 -31.70 -25.59 -2.41
C ASP A 677 -31.34 -25.28 -3.88
N ALA A 678 -30.88 -24.06 -4.21
CA ALA A 678 -30.70 -23.60 -5.61
C ALA A 678 -29.83 -24.54 -6.47
N LEU A 679 -28.83 -25.20 -5.87
CA LEU A 679 -27.92 -26.15 -6.53
C LEU A 679 -28.52 -27.54 -6.80
N LYS A 680 -29.67 -27.88 -6.22
CA LYS A 680 -30.29 -29.20 -6.36
C LYS A 680 -30.64 -29.50 -7.82
N GLY A 681 -30.13 -30.62 -8.33
CA GLY A 681 -30.32 -31.06 -9.71
C GLY A 681 -29.63 -30.19 -10.77
N LYS A 682 -28.70 -29.30 -10.39
CA LYS A 682 -27.94 -28.47 -11.32
C LYS A 682 -26.68 -29.18 -11.79
N ARG A 683 -26.28 -29.00 -13.05
CA ARG A 683 -24.99 -29.49 -13.56
C ARG A 683 -23.94 -28.40 -13.48
N ILE A 684 -22.88 -28.61 -12.72
CA ILE A 684 -21.84 -27.62 -12.48
C ILE A 684 -20.54 -28.07 -13.15
N GLY A 685 -20.04 -27.26 -14.07
CA GLY A 685 -18.76 -27.51 -14.72
C GLY A 685 -17.57 -27.18 -13.81
N ILE A 686 -16.47 -27.91 -13.96
CA ILE A 686 -15.15 -27.54 -13.42
C ILE A 686 -14.09 -27.62 -14.51
N VAL A 687 -13.18 -26.65 -14.58
CA VAL A 687 -11.96 -26.82 -15.39
C VAL A 687 -10.96 -27.60 -14.55
N ALA A 688 -10.90 -28.92 -14.76
CA ALA A 688 -10.25 -29.89 -13.87
C ALA A 688 -8.81 -29.49 -13.47
N ASP A 689 -8.00 -29.05 -14.43
CA ASP A 689 -6.61 -28.60 -14.20
C ASP A 689 -6.51 -27.51 -13.13
N THR A 690 -7.51 -26.63 -13.01
CA THR A 690 -7.48 -25.53 -12.01
C THR A 690 -7.62 -26.02 -10.57
N PHE A 691 -8.11 -27.25 -10.36
CA PHE A 691 -8.24 -27.89 -9.04
C PHE A 691 -7.06 -28.81 -8.67
N THR A 692 -6.12 -29.02 -9.58
CA THR A 692 -4.89 -29.83 -9.37
C THR A 692 -3.60 -29.01 -9.48
N SER A 693 -3.65 -27.91 -10.25
CA SER A 693 -2.54 -27.01 -10.57
C SER A 693 -2.21 -26.04 -9.42
N THR A 694 -1.25 -26.38 -8.56
CA THR A 694 -0.73 -25.43 -7.55
C THR A 694 0.33 -24.52 -8.17
N SER A 695 0.16 -23.20 -8.10
CA SER A 695 1.13 -22.29 -8.72
C SER A 695 2.43 -22.13 -7.94
N TYR A 696 2.52 -22.69 -6.72
CA TYR A 696 3.63 -22.44 -5.78
C TYR A 696 4.08 -23.68 -4.98
N GLY A 697 3.38 -24.81 -5.00
CA GLY A 697 3.67 -25.98 -4.16
C GLY A 697 2.89 -26.03 -2.84
N THR A 698 1.79 -25.27 -2.73
CA THR A 698 0.96 -25.15 -1.51
C THR A 698 -0.42 -25.79 -1.74
N PRO A 699 -0.59 -27.11 -1.52
CA PRO A 699 -1.82 -27.82 -1.88
C PRO A 699 -3.02 -27.51 -0.96
N GLY A 700 -2.82 -26.93 0.23
CA GLY A 700 -3.87 -26.71 1.22
C GLY A 700 -5.10 -25.95 0.70
N SER A 701 -4.91 -24.91 -0.13
CA SER A 701 -6.03 -24.16 -0.72
C SER A 701 -6.83 -25.01 -1.73
N LEU A 702 -6.15 -25.86 -2.51
CA LEU A 702 -6.82 -26.78 -3.43
C LEU A 702 -7.49 -27.95 -2.68
N ALA A 703 -6.94 -28.41 -1.55
CA ALA A 703 -7.58 -29.43 -0.74
C ALA A 703 -8.95 -28.97 -0.22
N VAL A 704 -9.03 -27.73 0.28
CA VAL A 704 -10.30 -27.10 0.71
C VAL A 704 -11.26 -26.92 -0.49
N ALA A 705 -10.75 -26.47 -1.64
CA ALA A 705 -11.57 -26.31 -2.85
C ALA A 705 -12.13 -27.65 -3.39
N ASN A 706 -11.34 -28.73 -3.35
CA ASN A 706 -11.81 -30.06 -3.74
C ASN A 706 -12.83 -30.63 -2.76
N ALA A 707 -12.61 -30.48 -1.44
CA ALA A 707 -13.60 -30.87 -0.43
C ALA A 707 -14.93 -30.13 -0.59
N ALA A 708 -14.90 -28.84 -0.97
CA ALA A 708 -16.11 -28.10 -1.30
C ALA A 708 -16.88 -28.71 -2.50
N LEU A 709 -16.20 -29.25 -3.52
CA LEU A 709 -16.87 -29.95 -4.64
C LEU A 709 -17.64 -31.20 -4.17
N ASP A 710 -17.14 -31.92 -3.17
CA ASP A 710 -17.85 -33.07 -2.59
C ASP A 710 -19.11 -32.63 -1.82
N GLU A 711 -19.04 -31.49 -1.13
CA GLU A 711 -20.21 -30.87 -0.51
C GLU A 711 -21.25 -30.41 -1.55
N LEU A 712 -20.83 -29.88 -2.72
CA LEU A 712 -21.75 -29.57 -3.81
C LEU A 712 -22.46 -30.83 -4.34
N ARG A 713 -21.75 -31.97 -4.44
CA ARG A 713 -22.36 -33.26 -4.79
C ARG A 713 -23.38 -33.70 -3.73
N ALA A 714 -23.07 -33.52 -2.45
CA ALA A 714 -23.98 -33.82 -1.35
C ALA A 714 -25.25 -32.93 -1.33
N MET A 715 -25.15 -31.70 -1.85
CA MET A 715 -26.31 -30.81 -2.11
C MET A 715 -27.13 -31.22 -3.34
N GLY A 716 -26.73 -32.25 -4.07
CA GLY A 716 -27.42 -32.76 -5.26
C GLY A 716 -27.04 -32.07 -6.57
N ALA A 717 -25.87 -31.44 -6.65
CA ALA A 717 -25.31 -30.94 -7.91
C ALA A 717 -24.49 -32.02 -8.64
N GLU A 718 -24.63 -32.09 -9.96
CA GLU A 718 -23.83 -32.96 -10.84
C GLU A 718 -22.53 -32.22 -11.23
N ILE A 719 -21.40 -32.57 -10.60
CA ILE A 719 -20.10 -31.94 -10.91
C ILE A 719 -19.44 -32.64 -12.10
N VAL A 720 -19.25 -31.92 -13.20
CA VAL A 720 -18.68 -32.45 -14.47
C VAL A 720 -17.43 -31.69 -14.92
N PRO A 721 -16.44 -32.36 -15.53
CA PRO A 721 -15.32 -31.66 -16.16
C PRO A 721 -15.77 -30.92 -17.42
N VAL A 722 -15.25 -29.71 -17.64
CA VAL A 722 -15.40 -28.93 -18.88
C VAL A 722 -14.00 -28.54 -19.43
N PRO A 723 -13.85 -28.37 -20.75
CA PRO A 723 -12.60 -27.85 -21.32
C PRO A 723 -12.30 -26.44 -20.82
N ALA A 724 -11.03 -26.02 -20.93
CA ALA A 724 -10.62 -24.66 -20.63
C ALA A 724 -11.48 -23.63 -21.38
N ALA A 725 -11.75 -22.48 -20.74
CA ALA A 725 -12.58 -21.43 -21.32
C ALA A 725 -11.96 -20.88 -22.62
N PRO A 726 -12.77 -20.57 -23.65
CA PRO A 726 -12.27 -20.11 -24.93
C PRO A 726 -11.56 -18.75 -24.80
N GLY A 727 -10.54 -18.55 -25.62
CA GLY A 727 -9.85 -17.26 -25.72
C GLY A 727 -10.75 -16.16 -26.29
N ALA A 728 -10.39 -14.91 -25.97
CA ALA A 728 -11.08 -13.73 -26.48
C ALA A 728 -11.13 -13.71 -28.02
N PRO A 729 -12.15 -13.11 -28.64
CA PRO A 729 -12.13 -12.81 -30.06
C PRO A 729 -10.90 -11.97 -30.42
N ALA A 730 -10.46 -12.09 -31.68
CA ALA A 730 -9.31 -11.36 -32.21
C ALA A 730 -9.42 -9.87 -31.85
N ASN A 731 -8.29 -9.26 -31.49
CA ASN A 731 -8.26 -7.85 -31.17
C ASN A 731 -8.64 -7.04 -32.42
N ILE A 732 -9.51 -6.05 -32.23
CA ILE A 732 -9.67 -4.99 -33.22
C ILE A 732 -8.39 -4.17 -33.17
N ALA A 733 -7.75 -3.95 -34.32
CA ALA A 733 -6.61 -3.06 -34.38
C ALA A 733 -7.05 -1.65 -33.96
N THR A 734 -6.43 -1.11 -32.91
CA THR A 734 -6.61 0.27 -32.45
C THR A 734 -5.34 1.08 -32.72
N PRO A 735 -5.10 1.56 -33.96
CA PRO A 735 -3.94 2.40 -34.26
C PRO A 735 -3.86 3.61 -33.30
N GLY A 736 -2.75 3.72 -32.58
CA GLY A 736 -2.36 4.92 -31.83
C GLY A 736 -3.07 5.20 -30.50
N THR A 737 -3.99 4.35 -30.01
CA THR A 737 -4.70 4.57 -28.73
C THR A 737 -4.94 3.25 -27.98
N SER A 738 -4.75 3.25 -26.65
CA SER A 738 -5.17 2.15 -25.77
C SER A 738 -6.52 2.45 -25.10
N THR A 739 -7.31 1.41 -24.82
CA THR A 739 -8.61 1.53 -24.12
C THR A 739 -8.49 2.12 -22.71
N GLY A 740 -7.35 1.96 -22.03
CA GLY A 740 -7.08 2.66 -20.76
C GLY A 740 -6.91 4.16 -20.93
N THR A 741 -6.14 4.58 -21.96
CA THR A 741 -5.95 6.02 -22.27
C THR A 741 -7.26 6.67 -22.73
N GLU A 742 -8.06 5.99 -23.55
CA GLU A 742 -9.40 6.45 -23.94
C GLU A 742 -10.33 6.57 -22.72
N GLY A 743 -10.26 5.62 -21.77
CA GLY A 743 -11.03 5.67 -20.53
C GLY A 743 -10.70 6.92 -19.70
N TRP A 744 -9.41 7.22 -19.53
CA TRP A 744 -8.98 8.44 -18.81
C TRP A 744 -9.40 9.71 -19.56
N ALA A 745 -9.35 9.71 -20.89
CA ALA A 745 -9.81 10.84 -21.68
C ALA A 745 -11.31 11.09 -21.49
N ARG A 746 -12.14 10.04 -21.50
CA ARG A 746 -13.59 10.14 -21.24
C ARG A 746 -13.91 10.58 -19.81
N TRP A 747 -13.16 10.11 -18.82
CA TRP A 747 -13.34 10.55 -17.44
C TRP A 747 -12.98 12.04 -17.28
N LEU A 748 -11.96 12.53 -17.99
CA LEU A 748 -11.62 13.96 -18.04
C LEU A 748 -12.67 14.80 -18.82
N ASP A 749 -13.20 14.29 -19.94
CA ASP A 749 -14.31 14.94 -20.66
C ASP A 749 -15.53 15.17 -19.74
N ALA A 750 -15.77 14.24 -18.79
CA ALA A 750 -16.84 14.33 -17.80
C ALA A 750 -16.50 15.18 -16.56
N HIS A 751 -15.22 15.52 -16.35
CA HIS A 751 -14.72 16.28 -15.19
C HIS A 751 -13.92 17.52 -15.62
N PRO A 752 -14.55 18.56 -16.18
CA PRO A 752 -13.90 19.83 -16.51
C PRO A 752 -13.34 20.58 -15.27
N GLU A 753 -13.70 20.16 -14.06
CA GLU A 753 -13.11 20.61 -12.79
C GLU A 753 -11.79 19.90 -12.41
N ALA A 754 -11.38 18.87 -13.17
CA ALA A 754 -10.13 18.15 -12.92
C ALA A 754 -8.90 19.06 -13.15
N PRO A 755 -7.80 18.87 -12.40
CA PRO A 755 -6.59 19.69 -12.53
C PRO A 755 -5.74 19.37 -13.79
N TYR A 756 -6.27 18.58 -14.73
CA TYR A 756 -5.60 18.10 -15.93
C TYR A 756 -6.59 18.07 -17.10
N ASP A 757 -6.09 18.32 -18.31
CA ASP A 757 -6.87 18.36 -19.56
C ASP A 757 -6.68 17.08 -20.40
N THR A 758 -5.65 16.28 -20.11
CA THR A 758 -5.23 15.14 -20.94
C THR A 758 -4.72 13.95 -20.11
N PRO A 759 -4.91 12.69 -20.58
CA PRO A 759 -4.33 11.52 -19.93
C PRO A 759 -2.80 11.56 -19.79
N ALA A 760 -2.10 12.18 -20.75
CA ALA A 760 -0.64 12.29 -20.72
C ALA A 760 -0.12 13.06 -19.49
N GLN A 761 -0.80 14.14 -19.08
CA GLN A 761 -0.45 14.89 -17.86
C GLN A 761 -0.55 14.02 -16.59
N ILE A 762 -1.42 13.01 -16.58
CA ILE A 762 -1.59 12.02 -15.48
C ILE A 762 -0.53 10.92 -15.60
N GLN A 763 -0.38 10.33 -16.78
CA GLN A 763 0.53 9.20 -17.06
C GLN A 763 2.01 9.58 -16.90
N ASP A 764 2.40 10.80 -17.25
CA ASP A 764 3.78 11.30 -17.17
C ASP A 764 4.10 11.94 -15.79
N SER A 765 3.10 12.07 -14.91
CA SER A 765 3.21 12.77 -13.63
C SER A 765 4.18 12.09 -12.65
N GLN A 766 5.11 12.89 -12.14
CA GLN A 766 6.06 12.48 -11.09
C GLN A 766 5.44 12.42 -9.68
N ARG A 767 4.14 12.70 -9.53
CA ARG A 767 3.41 12.52 -8.27
C ARG A 767 2.99 11.06 -8.02
N LYS A 768 3.07 10.20 -9.04
CA LYS A 768 2.80 8.76 -8.93
C LYS A 768 3.89 8.03 -8.15
N LEU A 769 3.58 6.87 -7.61
CA LEU A 769 4.57 5.93 -7.08
C LEU A 769 5.58 5.56 -8.20
N PRO A 770 6.90 5.50 -7.96
CA PRO A 770 7.91 5.33 -9.01
C PRO A 770 7.74 4.09 -9.88
N TYR A 771 7.31 2.96 -9.29
CA TYR A 771 7.01 1.72 -10.02
C TYR A 771 5.73 1.81 -10.88
N ASN A 772 4.93 2.87 -10.72
CA ASN A 772 3.76 3.19 -11.54
C ASN A 772 4.04 4.32 -12.56
N ARG A 773 5.27 4.84 -12.64
CA ARG A 773 5.66 5.85 -13.64
C ARG A 773 6.00 5.16 -14.96
N SER A 774 5.40 5.64 -16.06
CA SER A 774 5.77 5.17 -17.39
C SER A 774 7.12 5.76 -17.79
N THR A 775 7.94 4.97 -18.47
CA THR A 775 9.14 5.45 -19.19
C THR A 775 8.89 5.63 -20.68
N THR A 776 7.78 5.06 -21.21
CA THR A 776 7.32 5.27 -22.57
C THR A 776 6.32 6.43 -22.65
N PRO A 777 6.42 7.30 -23.67
CA PRO A 777 5.43 8.36 -23.88
C PRO A 777 4.02 7.82 -24.03
N SER A 778 3.08 8.53 -23.40
CA SER A 778 1.65 8.24 -23.44
C SER A 778 1.10 8.30 -24.88
N PRO A 779 0.25 7.35 -25.33
CA PRO A 779 -0.50 7.50 -26.58
C PRO A 779 -1.39 8.75 -26.53
N THR A 780 -1.46 9.52 -27.62
CA THR A 780 -2.15 10.83 -27.64
C THR A 780 -3.43 10.85 -28.49
N GLY A 781 -3.90 9.69 -28.96
CA GLY A 781 -5.13 9.55 -29.74
C GLY A 781 -6.40 9.37 -28.91
N ARG A 782 -7.54 9.41 -29.59
CA ARG A 782 -8.86 9.00 -29.10
C ARG A 782 -9.38 7.84 -29.94
N MET A 783 -10.18 6.96 -29.36
CA MET A 783 -10.91 5.94 -30.14
C MET A 783 -12.01 6.60 -30.97
N THR A 784 -12.10 6.25 -32.26
CA THR A 784 -13.23 6.65 -33.10
C THR A 784 -14.50 5.92 -32.69
N GLN A 785 -15.68 6.47 -33.02
CA GLN A 785 -16.95 5.79 -32.71
C GLN A 785 -17.02 4.38 -33.31
N ALA A 786 -16.45 4.17 -34.50
CA ALA A 786 -16.36 2.84 -35.11
C ALA A 786 -15.50 1.87 -34.28
N GLN A 787 -14.39 2.33 -33.69
CA GLN A 787 -13.57 1.51 -32.78
C GLN A 787 -14.28 1.22 -31.46
N VAL A 788 -15.06 2.17 -30.94
CA VAL A 788 -15.90 1.96 -29.74
C VAL A 788 -16.98 0.92 -30.02
N THR A 789 -17.75 1.07 -31.10
CA THR A 789 -18.77 0.10 -31.53
C THR A 789 -18.16 -1.28 -31.73
N ALA A 790 -17.05 -1.39 -32.48
CA ALA A 790 -16.37 -2.67 -32.68
C ALA A 790 -15.93 -3.29 -31.34
N GLN A 791 -15.37 -2.52 -30.41
CA GLN A 791 -14.98 -3.04 -29.10
C GLN A 791 -16.19 -3.51 -28.27
N ARG A 792 -17.36 -2.84 -28.38
CA ARG A 792 -18.62 -3.33 -27.82
C ARG A 792 -19.05 -4.65 -28.46
N GLU A 793 -19.03 -4.76 -29.79
CA GLU A 793 -19.32 -5.99 -30.54
C GLU A 793 -18.39 -7.13 -30.13
N ARG A 794 -17.10 -6.86 -29.96
CA ARG A 794 -16.10 -7.83 -29.48
C ARG A 794 -16.42 -8.34 -28.06
N ARG A 795 -16.88 -7.48 -27.15
CA ARG A 795 -17.34 -7.91 -25.81
C ARG A 795 -18.60 -8.77 -25.91
N GLN A 796 -19.56 -8.41 -26.75
CA GLN A 796 -20.77 -9.23 -26.98
C GLN A 796 -20.42 -10.60 -27.59
N ALA A 797 -19.55 -10.64 -28.61
CA ALA A 797 -19.07 -11.86 -29.22
C ALA A 797 -18.29 -12.76 -28.24
N TYR A 798 -17.58 -12.18 -27.27
CA TYR A 798 -16.94 -12.99 -26.22
C TYR A 798 -17.96 -13.55 -25.23
N LYS A 799 -18.98 -12.77 -24.81
CA LYS A 799 -20.10 -13.30 -24.00
C LYS A 799 -20.83 -14.46 -24.70
N ALA A 800 -21.07 -14.35 -26.00
CA ALA A 800 -21.61 -15.45 -26.80
C ALA A 800 -20.70 -16.69 -26.81
N ARG A 801 -19.38 -16.54 -26.99
CA ARG A 801 -18.43 -17.67 -26.89
C ARG A 801 -18.41 -18.33 -25.51
N ILE A 802 -18.58 -17.56 -24.42
CA ILE A 802 -18.69 -18.13 -23.07
C ILE A 802 -20.01 -18.89 -22.93
N GLN A 803 -21.11 -18.39 -23.50
CA GLN A 803 -22.36 -19.13 -23.55
C GLN A 803 -22.24 -20.43 -24.36
N ASP A 804 -21.78 -20.39 -25.60
CA ASP A 804 -21.58 -21.58 -26.45
C ASP A 804 -20.71 -22.62 -25.73
N TRP A 805 -19.61 -22.17 -25.12
CA TRP A 805 -18.77 -23.02 -24.28
C TRP A 805 -19.57 -23.63 -23.13
N MET A 806 -20.27 -22.86 -22.29
CA MET A 806 -21.06 -23.43 -21.18
C MET A 806 -22.15 -24.39 -21.69
N ASP A 807 -22.78 -24.09 -22.82
CA ASP A 807 -23.81 -24.91 -23.46
C ASP A 807 -23.27 -26.19 -24.12
N GLY A 808 -21.95 -26.33 -24.26
CA GLY A 808 -21.32 -27.50 -24.84
C GLY A 808 -21.32 -27.50 -26.37
N ILE A 809 -21.41 -26.31 -26.97
CA ILE A 809 -21.47 -26.08 -28.40
C ILE A 809 -20.06 -25.78 -28.92
N GLU A 810 -19.59 -26.58 -29.86
CA GLU A 810 -18.36 -26.35 -30.61
C GLU A 810 -18.68 -26.35 -32.10
N ASN A 811 -18.25 -25.30 -32.82
CA ASN A 811 -18.54 -25.10 -34.25
C ASN A 811 -20.03 -25.23 -34.63
N GLY A 812 -20.94 -24.83 -33.73
CA GLY A 812 -22.39 -24.91 -33.93
C GLY A 812 -23.04 -26.27 -33.64
N ALA A 813 -22.27 -27.27 -33.19
CA ALA A 813 -22.78 -28.58 -32.79
C ALA A 813 -22.63 -28.80 -31.27
N SER A 814 -23.65 -29.38 -30.64
CA SER A 814 -23.58 -29.81 -29.23
C SER A 814 -22.67 -31.04 -29.11
N VAL A 815 -21.46 -30.86 -28.59
CA VAL A 815 -20.47 -31.94 -28.37
C VAL A 815 -20.53 -32.52 -26.96
N ARG A 816 -21.19 -31.84 -26.01
CA ARG A 816 -21.44 -32.31 -24.64
C ARG A 816 -22.68 -31.64 -24.05
N PRO A 817 -23.23 -32.12 -22.90
CA PRO A 817 -24.31 -31.43 -22.22
C PRO A 817 -23.95 -30.01 -21.76
N SER A 818 -24.97 -29.15 -21.73
CA SER A 818 -24.91 -27.81 -21.13
C SER A 818 -24.76 -27.89 -19.60
N VAL A 819 -24.05 -26.91 -19.02
CA VAL A 819 -23.85 -26.74 -17.57
C VAL A 819 -24.49 -25.45 -17.05
N ASP A 820 -25.01 -25.49 -15.83
CA ASP A 820 -25.69 -24.36 -15.19
C ASP A 820 -24.75 -23.21 -14.81
N ALA A 821 -23.54 -23.55 -14.35
CA ALA A 821 -22.44 -22.64 -14.02
C ALA A 821 -21.11 -23.39 -14.19
N VAL A 822 -19.98 -22.67 -14.19
CA VAL A 822 -18.63 -23.27 -14.09
C VAL A 822 -17.92 -22.74 -12.85
N ILE A 823 -17.35 -23.61 -12.03
CA ILE A 823 -16.66 -23.23 -10.80
C ILE A 823 -15.13 -23.34 -10.97
N TYR A 824 -14.42 -22.40 -10.34
CA TYR A 824 -12.98 -22.38 -10.19
C TYR A 824 -12.63 -22.15 -8.70
N PRO A 825 -11.48 -22.65 -8.18
CA PRO A 825 -10.95 -22.13 -6.93
C PRO A 825 -10.59 -20.65 -7.10
N ASN A 826 -10.81 -19.81 -6.08
CA ASN A 826 -10.29 -18.43 -6.08
C ASN A 826 -8.76 -18.48 -6.01
N ASN A 827 -8.22 -18.86 -4.85
CA ASN A 827 -6.80 -18.92 -4.58
C ASN A 827 -6.25 -20.34 -4.76
N THR A 828 -5.21 -20.47 -5.58
CA THR A 828 -4.48 -21.73 -5.83
C THR A 828 -3.18 -21.81 -5.01
N SER A 829 -2.96 -20.84 -4.12
CA SER A 829 -1.86 -20.84 -3.15
C SER A 829 -2.18 -20.10 -1.86
N ASP A 830 -1.22 -20.10 -0.95
CA ASP A 830 -1.14 -19.15 0.15
C ASP A 830 -0.78 -17.73 -0.32
N PHE A 831 -1.07 -16.76 0.55
CA PHE A 831 -0.74 -15.35 0.33
C PHE A 831 0.62 -15.03 0.93
N HIS A 832 1.44 -14.28 0.20
CA HIS A 832 2.78 -13.90 0.63
C HIS A 832 2.77 -12.59 1.42
N ASP A 833 3.86 -12.33 2.15
CA ASP A 833 4.06 -11.12 2.95
C ASP A 833 4.07 -9.84 2.11
N ASN A 834 3.60 -8.76 2.70
CA ASN A 834 3.36 -7.46 2.04
C ASN A 834 4.63 -6.63 1.80
N ASP A 835 5.81 -7.15 2.15
CA ASP A 835 7.08 -6.43 2.09
C ASP A 835 7.92 -6.78 0.84
N SER A 836 7.36 -7.59 -0.07
CA SER A 836 7.85 -7.86 -1.42
C SER A 836 6.78 -7.53 -2.46
N LEU A 837 7.19 -7.07 -3.65
CA LEU A 837 6.30 -6.87 -4.80
C LEU A 837 6.24 -8.07 -5.77
N ALA A 838 7.13 -9.04 -5.64
CA ALA A 838 7.23 -10.14 -6.60
C ALA A 838 6.07 -11.15 -6.43
N LEU A 839 5.60 -11.34 -5.20
CA LEU A 839 4.74 -12.44 -4.79
C LEU A 839 3.55 -11.90 -3.97
N GLY A 840 2.33 -12.19 -4.44
CA GLY A 840 1.09 -11.88 -3.71
C GLY A 840 0.17 -13.10 -3.51
N GLY A 841 0.67 -14.30 -3.85
CA GLY A 841 -0.16 -15.49 -4.06
C GLY A 841 -0.63 -15.66 -5.52
N ALA A 842 -1.32 -16.76 -5.77
CA ALA A 842 -1.87 -17.13 -7.08
C ALA A 842 -3.36 -17.46 -7.01
N PHE A 843 -4.01 -17.30 -8.16
CA PHE A 843 -5.44 -17.47 -8.36
C PHE A 843 -5.67 -18.25 -9.65
N ALA A 844 -6.72 -19.06 -9.70
CA ALA A 844 -7.34 -19.33 -11.00
C ALA A 844 -8.16 -18.09 -11.37
N THR A 845 -8.42 -17.86 -12.66
CA THR A 845 -9.18 -16.68 -13.10
C THR A 845 -10.27 -17.15 -14.03
N ALA A 846 -11.52 -17.01 -13.60
CA ALA A 846 -12.67 -17.22 -14.47
C ALA A 846 -12.65 -16.20 -15.64
N PRO A 847 -13.23 -16.52 -16.80
CA PRO A 847 -13.20 -15.63 -17.97
C PRO A 847 -14.07 -14.37 -17.80
N ALA A 848 -14.83 -14.23 -16.71
CA ALA A 848 -15.80 -13.15 -16.44
C ALA A 848 -15.30 -11.75 -16.81
N SER A 849 -14.20 -11.29 -16.21
CA SER A 849 -13.66 -9.96 -16.46
C SER A 849 -13.27 -9.71 -17.92
N ASN A 850 -12.67 -10.70 -18.57
CA ASN A 850 -12.18 -10.58 -19.95
C ASN A 850 -13.30 -10.72 -20.99
N SER A 851 -14.37 -11.45 -20.66
CA SER A 851 -15.53 -11.69 -21.53
C SER A 851 -16.63 -10.65 -21.36
N GLY A 852 -16.89 -10.24 -20.12
CA GLY A 852 -18.06 -9.46 -19.74
C GLY A 852 -19.19 -10.28 -19.13
N ALA A 853 -19.03 -11.60 -18.98
CA ALA A 853 -19.96 -12.49 -18.28
C ALA A 853 -19.79 -12.38 -16.73
N PRO A 854 -20.77 -12.81 -15.93
CA PRO A 854 -20.77 -12.58 -14.49
C PRO A 854 -20.01 -13.66 -13.71
N GLU A 855 -19.37 -13.27 -12.61
CA GLU A 855 -18.85 -14.17 -11.58
C GLU A 855 -19.29 -13.75 -10.17
N VAL A 856 -19.57 -14.73 -9.31
CA VAL A 856 -19.70 -14.51 -7.86
C VAL A 856 -18.56 -15.21 -7.14
N ILE A 857 -17.95 -14.51 -6.18
CA ILE A 857 -16.97 -15.07 -5.26
C ILE A 857 -17.68 -15.43 -3.96
N VAL A 858 -17.44 -16.64 -3.45
CA VAL A 858 -18.01 -17.14 -2.18
C VAL A 858 -16.95 -17.82 -1.30
N PRO A 859 -16.80 -17.42 -0.03
CA PRO A 859 -15.91 -18.10 0.93
C PRO A 859 -16.34 -19.54 1.23
N ILE A 860 -15.36 -20.45 1.31
CA ILE A 860 -15.57 -21.89 1.59
C ILE A 860 -14.74 -22.39 2.78
N GLY A 861 -14.17 -21.47 3.57
CA GLY A 861 -13.41 -21.75 4.78
C GLY A 861 -11.98 -21.22 4.72
N LYS A 862 -11.06 -21.95 5.35
CA LYS A 862 -9.62 -21.66 5.38
C LYS A 862 -8.81 -22.94 5.27
N ASN A 863 -7.59 -22.85 4.77
CA ASN A 863 -6.65 -23.96 4.79
C ASN A 863 -6.01 -24.15 6.18
N ASP A 864 -5.17 -25.17 6.30
CA ASP A 864 -4.37 -25.53 7.48
C ASP A 864 -3.44 -24.40 7.95
N HIS A 865 -2.85 -23.65 7.02
CA HIS A 865 -2.10 -22.42 7.31
C HIS A 865 -3.00 -21.24 7.75
N GLY A 866 -4.32 -21.38 7.67
CA GLY A 866 -5.30 -20.39 8.08
C GLY A 866 -5.54 -19.26 7.07
N HIS A 867 -5.09 -19.39 5.83
CA HIS A 867 -5.49 -18.48 4.76
C HIS A 867 -6.93 -18.79 4.34
N PRO A 868 -7.82 -17.78 4.18
CA PRO A 868 -9.13 -18.00 3.61
C PRO A 868 -9.06 -18.66 2.23
N VAL A 869 -10.09 -19.45 1.91
CA VAL A 869 -10.27 -20.09 0.61
C VAL A 869 -11.66 -19.74 0.10
N SER A 870 -11.79 -19.46 -1.20
CA SER A 870 -13.06 -19.12 -1.84
C SER A 870 -13.24 -19.86 -3.16
N LEU A 871 -14.46 -19.92 -3.68
CA LEU A 871 -14.78 -20.35 -5.04
C LEU A 871 -15.20 -19.14 -5.89
N GLN A 872 -14.95 -19.24 -7.19
CA GLN A 872 -15.53 -18.37 -8.22
C GLN A 872 -16.62 -19.16 -8.97
N ILE A 873 -17.81 -18.59 -9.12
CA ILE A 873 -18.94 -19.19 -9.85
C ILE A 873 -19.18 -18.37 -11.12
N GLN A 874 -18.80 -18.91 -12.28
CA GLN A 874 -19.01 -18.29 -13.60
C GLN A 874 -20.40 -18.62 -14.14
N GLY A 875 -21.19 -17.59 -14.49
CA GLY A 875 -22.46 -17.71 -15.22
C GLY A 875 -22.33 -17.33 -16.71
N ARG A 876 -23.40 -17.52 -17.49
CA ARG A 876 -23.56 -16.85 -18.80
C ARG A 876 -23.85 -15.36 -18.58
N ALA A 877 -23.74 -14.55 -19.63
CA ALA A 877 -24.25 -13.19 -19.59
C ALA A 877 -25.73 -13.19 -19.14
N TRP A 878 -26.03 -12.38 -18.11
CA TRP A 878 -27.34 -12.28 -17.46
C TRP A 878 -27.78 -13.47 -16.58
N ASP A 879 -26.93 -14.50 -16.38
CA ASP A 879 -27.11 -15.50 -15.31
C ASP A 879 -26.79 -14.92 -13.91
N ASP A 880 -26.48 -13.61 -13.77
CA ASP A 880 -26.14 -12.95 -12.50
C ASP A 880 -27.07 -13.37 -11.33
N PRO A 881 -28.41 -13.38 -11.46
CA PRO A 881 -29.30 -13.74 -10.36
C PRO A 881 -29.21 -15.22 -10.00
N LYS A 882 -29.01 -16.09 -11.01
CA LYS A 882 -28.86 -17.53 -10.86
C LYS A 882 -27.59 -17.87 -10.07
N ILE A 883 -26.46 -17.26 -10.41
CA ILE A 883 -25.18 -17.52 -9.73
C ILE A 883 -25.09 -16.88 -8.34
N VAL A 884 -25.84 -15.79 -8.07
CA VAL A 884 -26.02 -15.27 -6.69
C VAL A 884 -26.80 -16.28 -5.85
N GLY A 885 -27.86 -16.90 -6.39
CA GLY A 885 -28.58 -17.98 -5.70
C GLY A 885 -27.70 -19.22 -5.44
N PHE A 886 -26.85 -19.61 -6.40
CA PHE A 886 -25.87 -20.68 -6.19
C PHE A 886 -24.86 -20.33 -5.10
N ALA A 887 -24.33 -19.10 -5.08
CA ALA A 887 -23.44 -18.65 -4.02
C ALA A 887 -24.11 -18.69 -2.63
N TYR A 888 -25.38 -18.30 -2.53
CA TYR A 888 -26.15 -18.39 -1.28
C TYR A 888 -26.29 -19.83 -0.80
N ALA A 889 -26.66 -20.76 -1.69
CA ALA A 889 -26.73 -22.18 -1.33
C ALA A 889 -25.39 -22.72 -0.79
N ILE A 890 -24.26 -22.36 -1.43
CA ILE A 890 -22.91 -22.74 -0.98
C ILE A 890 -22.58 -22.12 0.38
N GLU A 891 -22.86 -20.83 0.57
CA GLU A 891 -22.66 -20.13 1.84
C GLU A 891 -23.45 -20.78 2.98
N GLN A 892 -24.74 -21.07 2.77
CA GLN A 892 -25.59 -21.67 3.81
C GLN A 892 -25.14 -23.08 4.19
N ARG A 893 -24.61 -23.85 3.23
CA ARG A 893 -24.04 -25.19 3.46
C ARG A 893 -22.70 -25.14 4.19
N LEU A 894 -21.75 -24.33 3.71
CA LEU A 894 -20.35 -24.39 4.15
C LEU A 894 -20.01 -23.41 5.27
N ARG A 895 -20.74 -22.28 5.37
CA ARG A 895 -20.48 -21.18 6.31
C ARG A 895 -19.02 -20.73 6.32
N GLY A 896 -18.43 -20.64 5.13
CA GLY A 896 -16.98 -20.52 4.93
C GLY A 896 -16.35 -19.15 5.23
N HIS A 897 -17.07 -18.23 5.86
CA HIS A 897 -16.53 -16.92 6.25
C HIS A 897 -15.49 -17.06 7.37
N VAL A 898 -14.42 -16.26 7.30
CA VAL A 898 -13.30 -16.29 8.25
C VAL A 898 -13.13 -14.93 8.90
N GLU A 899 -13.59 -14.82 10.15
CA GLU A 899 -13.43 -13.61 10.95
C GLU A 899 -11.96 -13.40 11.40
N PRO A 900 -11.43 -12.15 11.38
CA PRO A 900 -10.13 -11.82 11.96
C PRO A 900 -10.05 -12.05 13.48
N THR A 901 -8.99 -12.69 13.95
CA THR A 901 -8.78 -12.90 15.40
C THR A 901 -7.96 -11.78 16.06
N GLN A 902 -7.17 -11.04 15.28
CA GLN A 902 -6.28 -9.97 15.74
C GLN A 902 -6.97 -8.60 15.89
N LEU A 903 -8.29 -8.52 15.71
CA LEU A 903 -9.07 -7.27 15.67
C LEU A 903 -10.32 -7.33 16.56
N PRO A 904 -10.18 -7.65 17.87
CA PRO A 904 -11.30 -7.92 18.77
C PRO A 904 -12.25 -6.73 18.90
N ALA A 905 -13.43 -6.96 19.48
CA ALA A 905 -14.35 -5.90 19.87
C ALA A 905 -13.66 -4.90 20.82
N LEU A 906 -13.97 -3.62 20.68
CA LEU A 906 -13.47 -2.59 21.58
C LEU A 906 -14.26 -2.65 22.89
N ARG A 907 -13.59 -2.52 24.03
CA ARG A 907 -14.28 -2.40 25.32
C ARG A 907 -15.08 -1.11 25.35
N TYR A 908 -16.38 -1.20 25.65
CA TYR A 908 -17.21 -0.04 25.92
C TYR A 908 -16.77 0.68 27.20
N ASP A 909 -16.79 2.00 27.15
CA ASP A 909 -16.40 2.88 28.24
C ASP A 909 -17.27 4.15 28.16
N GLU A 910 -18.21 4.30 29.09
CA GLU A 910 -19.18 5.41 29.08
C GLU A 910 -18.53 6.78 29.33
N ASP A 911 -17.38 6.80 30.03
CA ASP A 911 -16.57 7.98 30.27
C ASP A 911 -15.61 8.29 29.09
N ALA A 912 -15.45 7.36 28.15
CA ALA A 912 -14.64 7.58 26.97
C ALA A 912 -15.28 8.64 26.08
N ARG A 913 -14.71 9.84 26.15
CA ARG A 913 -14.96 10.90 25.17
C ARG A 913 -14.65 10.35 23.79
N PRO A 914 -15.58 10.42 22.82
CA PRO A 914 -15.33 9.98 21.46
C PRO A 914 -14.01 10.56 20.98
N THR A 915 -13.09 9.71 20.52
CA THR A 915 -11.84 10.19 19.96
C THR A 915 -12.21 11.16 18.83
N PRO A 916 -11.82 12.45 18.91
CA PRO A 916 -12.05 13.37 17.80
C PRO A 916 -11.37 12.73 16.61
N ILE A 917 -12.10 12.49 15.53
CA ILE A 917 -11.48 12.01 14.30
C ILE A 917 -10.60 13.17 13.86
N VAL A 918 -9.29 13.06 14.09
CA VAL A 918 -8.32 14.10 13.73
C VAL A 918 -8.04 13.94 12.25
N ILE A 919 -9.06 14.25 11.46
CA ILE A 919 -8.93 14.63 10.07
C ILE A 919 -8.14 15.93 10.13
N GLU A 920 -6.94 15.97 9.55
CA GLU A 920 -6.20 17.23 9.47
C GLU A 920 -7.09 18.22 8.73
N PRO A 921 -7.53 19.33 9.35
CA PRO A 921 -8.52 20.18 8.72
C PRO A 921 -7.86 20.87 7.53
N GLU A 922 -8.28 20.46 6.32
CA GLU A 922 -8.11 21.30 5.15
C GLU A 922 -8.63 22.68 5.53
N LYS A 923 -7.77 23.70 5.40
CA LYS A 923 -8.02 25.05 5.89
C LYS A 923 -9.35 25.54 5.31
N ALA A 924 -10.38 25.58 6.15
CA ALA A 924 -11.76 25.85 5.76
C ALA A 924 -11.83 26.97 4.71
N PRO A 925 -12.59 26.77 3.61
CA PRO A 925 -12.73 27.78 2.58
C PRO A 925 -13.21 29.07 3.21
N GLU A 926 -12.41 30.12 3.01
CA GLU A 926 -12.73 31.45 3.49
C GLU A 926 -13.99 31.89 2.76
N THR A 927 -15.10 32.02 3.51
CA THR A 927 -16.44 32.27 2.96
C THR A 927 -16.37 33.34 1.88
N ALA A 928 -16.77 32.98 0.66
CA ALA A 928 -16.75 33.90 -0.47
C ALA A 928 -17.50 35.19 -0.09
N PRO A 929 -16.90 36.39 -0.25
CA PRO A 929 -17.63 37.62 -0.06
C PRO A 929 -18.81 37.67 -1.06
N PRO A 930 -19.96 38.24 -0.67
CA PRO A 930 -21.12 38.30 -1.55
C PRO A 930 -20.77 39.01 -2.87
N ALA A 931 -21.32 38.51 -3.97
CA ALA A 931 -21.04 39.01 -5.31
C ALA A 931 -21.31 40.52 -5.41
N PRO A 932 -20.45 41.30 -6.09
CA PRO A 932 -20.66 42.73 -6.25
C PRO A 932 -21.91 43.01 -7.10
N THR A 933 -22.75 43.91 -6.60
CA THR A 933 -23.97 44.38 -7.28
C THR A 933 -23.63 44.95 -8.68
N PRO A 934 -24.35 44.57 -9.75
CA PRO A 934 -24.16 45.19 -11.05
C PRO A 934 -24.60 46.66 -11.02
N PRO A 935 -23.88 47.59 -11.69
CA PRO A 935 -24.27 48.99 -11.74
C PRO A 935 -25.53 49.16 -12.61
N SER A 936 -26.57 49.73 -12.03
CA SER A 936 -27.74 50.19 -12.77
C SER A 936 -27.40 51.41 -13.62
N ASN A 937 -27.72 51.35 -14.92
CA ASN A 937 -28.08 52.51 -15.74
C ASN A 937 -28.71 52.00 -17.04
N LEU A 938 -30.04 52.14 -17.15
CA LEU A 938 -30.80 52.49 -18.37
C LEU A 938 -32.31 52.42 -18.04
N THR A 939 -32.98 53.55 -18.22
CA THR A 939 -34.44 53.80 -18.13
C THR A 939 -34.83 54.58 -19.40
N PRO A 940 -36.12 54.80 -19.77
CA PRO A 940 -37.38 54.41 -19.12
C PRO A 940 -38.52 53.87 -20.04
N GLY A 941 -39.65 53.48 -19.42
CA GLY A 941 -40.98 53.23 -20.02
C GLY A 941 -41.67 52.06 -19.31
N GLY A 942 -42.59 52.25 -18.36
CA GLY A 942 -43.97 52.77 -18.50
C GLY A 942 -44.92 51.55 -18.61
N LEU A 943 -45.93 51.30 -17.77
CA LEU A 943 -46.82 52.16 -16.96
C LEU A 943 -47.17 51.52 -15.57
N ASN A 944 -47.81 52.32 -14.70
CA ASN A 944 -48.28 52.04 -13.32
C ASN A 944 -49.84 51.87 -13.29
N PRO A 945 -50.53 51.74 -12.13
CA PRO A 945 -50.43 50.87 -10.93
C PRO A 945 -51.86 50.24 -10.65
N PRO A 946 -52.43 50.02 -9.42
CA PRO A 946 -51.95 49.91 -8.02
C PRO A 946 -52.36 48.53 -7.37
N ALA A 947 -52.22 48.20 -6.08
CA ALA A 947 -52.05 48.99 -4.85
C ALA A 947 -51.30 48.26 -3.70
N ALA A 948 -50.85 49.05 -2.72
CA ALA A 948 -50.48 48.66 -1.34
C ALA A 948 -51.51 49.33 -0.36
N PRO A 949 -51.46 49.29 1.00
CA PRO A 949 -50.33 49.09 1.93
C PRO A 949 -50.65 48.03 3.06
N ALA A 950 -49.97 47.85 4.20
CA ALA A 950 -49.07 48.72 4.97
C ALA A 950 -48.14 47.95 5.95
N ALA A 951 -47.14 48.66 6.47
CA ALA A 951 -46.48 48.47 7.77
C ALA A 951 -46.64 49.79 8.58
N PRO A 952 -46.54 49.81 9.92
CA PRO A 952 -45.25 49.80 10.65
C PRO A 952 -45.34 48.97 11.97
N ALA A 953 -44.42 48.94 12.96
CA ALA A 953 -43.30 49.81 13.32
C ALA A 953 -42.24 49.06 14.19
N THR A 954 -41.10 49.72 14.42
CA THR A 954 -40.15 49.40 15.53
C THR A 954 -40.29 50.47 16.62
N PRO A 955 -40.04 50.18 17.91
CA PRO A 955 -38.82 50.74 18.50
C PRO A 955 -38.17 49.96 19.67
N ALA A 956 -36.97 50.44 20.03
CA ALA A 956 -36.33 50.43 21.35
C ALA A 956 -35.46 49.23 21.81
N THR A 957 -34.30 49.59 22.35
CA THR A 957 -33.39 48.78 23.16
C THR A 957 -33.27 49.45 24.53
N PRO A 958 -33.15 48.70 25.63
CA PRO A 958 -32.15 49.12 26.62
C PRO A 958 -31.41 47.98 27.38
N ALA A 959 -30.17 48.33 27.76
CA ALA A 959 -29.43 47.92 28.96
C ALA A 959 -28.96 46.45 29.18
N THR A 960 -27.68 46.34 29.52
CA THR A 960 -26.97 45.12 29.97
C THR A 960 -26.60 45.24 31.45
N PRO A 961 -26.64 44.14 32.23
CA PRO A 961 -25.81 43.97 33.42
C PRO A 961 -24.68 42.93 33.20
N ALA A 962 -23.45 43.26 33.64
CA ALA A 962 -22.34 42.30 33.77
C ALA A 962 -22.42 41.60 35.14
N LYS A 963 -21.97 40.37 35.39
CA LYS A 963 -20.60 39.77 35.34
C LYS A 963 -20.77 38.23 35.65
N PRO A 964 -19.76 37.31 35.68
CA PRO A 964 -18.36 37.49 36.10
C PRO A 964 -17.30 36.95 35.13
N ALA A 965 -16.03 37.12 35.50
CA ALA A 965 -14.86 36.84 34.66
C ALA A 965 -14.46 35.35 34.64
N LYS A 966 -14.08 34.83 33.46
CA LYS A 966 -13.27 33.61 33.32
C LYS A 966 -11.76 33.95 33.37
N PRO A 967 -10.90 33.04 33.88
CA PRO A 967 -9.45 33.26 33.91
C PRO A 967 -8.84 33.48 32.52
N ALA A 968 -7.77 34.28 32.46
CA ALA A 968 -7.16 34.69 31.20
C ALA A 968 -6.42 33.55 30.48
N ALA A 969 -7.06 32.95 29.48
CA ALA A 969 -6.39 32.09 28.51
C ALA A 969 -5.37 32.89 27.69
N THR A 970 -4.09 32.49 27.72
CA THR A 970 -3.02 33.18 26.99
C THR A 970 -3.05 32.80 25.51
N VAL A 971 -3.83 33.52 24.70
CA VAL A 971 -3.92 33.28 23.25
C VAL A 971 -2.68 33.79 22.53
N ALA A 972 -1.78 32.87 22.16
CA ALA A 972 -0.57 33.16 21.38
C ALA A 972 -0.89 33.45 19.89
N ARG A 973 -1.45 34.63 19.59
CA ARG A 973 -1.84 35.04 18.23
C ARG A 973 -0.62 35.31 17.34
N ARG A 974 -0.41 34.50 16.28
CA ARG A 974 0.60 34.78 15.25
C ARG A 974 0.06 35.81 14.25
N VAL A 975 0.60 37.02 14.24
CA VAL A 975 0.30 38.01 13.18
C VAL A 975 1.20 37.74 11.98
N ARG A 976 0.60 37.40 10.83
CA ARG A 976 1.29 37.20 9.54
C ARG A 976 1.18 38.48 8.73
N VAL A 977 2.27 39.21 8.55
CA VAL A 977 2.29 40.42 7.71
C VAL A 977 2.74 40.05 6.29
N SER A 978 2.00 40.52 5.27
CA SER A 978 2.31 40.27 3.86
C SER A 978 3.28 41.30 3.29
N SER A 979 3.84 41.04 2.10
CA SER A 979 4.92 41.86 1.51
C SER A 979 4.56 43.30 1.12
N ARG A 980 3.29 43.72 1.26
CA ARG A 980 2.85 45.10 0.96
C ARG A 980 3.23 46.14 2.04
N THR A 981 3.89 45.75 3.14
CA THR A 981 4.12 46.61 4.33
C THR A 981 5.58 46.92 4.67
N LEU A 982 6.52 46.81 3.72
CA LEU A 982 7.97 46.89 3.99
C LEU A 982 8.56 48.22 3.50
N ARG A 983 9.20 48.98 4.39
CA ARG A 983 10.08 50.11 4.00
C ARG A 983 11.52 49.62 3.86
N ALA A 984 12.15 49.89 2.71
CA ALA A 984 13.60 49.82 2.53
C ALA A 984 14.16 51.24 2.38
N SER A 985 15.19 51.59 3.14
CA SER A 985 15.93 52.86 2.97
C SER A 985 16.91 52.79 1.79
N ARG A 986 17.35 53.96 1.27
CA ARG A 986 18.42 54.07 0.25
C ARG A 986 19.72 53.35 0.61
N THR A 987 19.98 53.11 1.90
CA THR A 987 21.16 52.38 2.40
C THR A 987 21.00 50.85 2.40
N GLY A 988 19.81 50.31 2.10
CA GLY A 988 19.53 48.88 2.20
C GLY A 988 19.26 48.44 3.64
N ARG A 989 18.39 49.16 4.36
CA ARG A 989 17.94 48.79 5.71
C ARG A 989 16.42 48.70 5.72
N VAL A 990 15.89 47.58 6.21
CA VAL A 990 14.45 47.34 6.36
C VAL A 990 14.05 47.58 7.81
N SER A 991 12.90 48.23 8.03
CA SER A 991 12.45 48.66 9.36
C SER A 991 10.99 48.31 9.60
N ILE A 992 10.69 47.77 10.79
CA ILE A 992 9.37 47.35 11.24
C ILE A 992 9.01 48.12 12.53
N PRO A 993 8.05 49.06 12.52
CA PRO A 993 7.56 49.69 13.74
C PRO A 993 6.67 48.72 14.52
N LEU A 994 6.85 48.67 15.84
CA LEU A 994 6.06 47.85 16.76
C LEU A 994 5.52 48.74 17.89
N THR A 995 4.20 48.75 18.07
CA THR A 995 3.54 49.52 19.15
C THR A 995 2.93 48.55 20.16
N CYS A 996 3.18 48.78 21.45
CA CYS A 996 2.51 48.07 22.55
C CYS A 996 1.28 48.89 22.97
N ALA A 997 0.08 48.29 22.96
CA ALA A 997 -1.16 49.00 23.28
C ALA A 997 -1.17 49.54 24.72
N LYS A 998 -1.85 50.67 24.97
CA LYS A 998 -1.89 51.35 26.29
C LYS A 998 -2.50 50.51 27.43
N GLY A 999 -3.21 49.42 27.13
CA GLY A 999 -3.83 48.51 28.11
C GLY A 999 -3.03 47.24 28.43
N ALA A 1000 -1.81 47.08 27.93
CA ALA A 1000 -0.93 45.96 28.30
C ALA A 1000 -0.14 46.30 29.59
N THR A 1001 0.43 45.28 30.23
CA THR A 1001 1.42 45.45 31.31
C THR A 1001 2.61 46.30 30.83
N SER A 1002 3.40 46.83 31.78
CA SER A 1002 4.39 47.91 31.57
C SER A 1002 5.34 47.77 30.35
N SER A 1003 5.56 46.56 29.83
CA SER A 1003 6.09 46.36 28.48
C SER A 1003 5.64 45.05 27.81
N CYS A 1004 5.49 45.07 26.49
CA CYS A 1004 5.33 43.92 25.63
C CYS A 1004 6.70 43.37 25.20
N ARG A 1005 7.01 42.08 25.40
CA ARG A 1005 8.10 41.40 24.67
C ARG A 1005 7.57 40.85 23.34
N VAL A 1006 8.22 41.19 22.23
CA VAL A 1006 7.83 40.75 20.88
C VAL A 1006 9.02 40.07 20.21
N ARG A 1007 8.87 38.80 19.81
CA ARG A 1007 9.82 38.14 18.91
C ARG A 1007 9.44 38.44 17.47
N VAL A 1008 10.38 39.02 16.72
CA VAL A 1008 10.29 39.33 15.29
C VAL A 1008 11.11 38.30 14.53
N THR A 1009 10.45 37.52 13.69
CA THR A 1009 11.11 36.59 12.76
C THR A 1009 10.73 36.97 11.33
N VAL A 1010 11.73 37.25 10.48
CA VAL A 1010 11.55 37.56 9.05
C VAL A 1010 12.11 36.40 8.24
N ARG A 1011 11.29 35.81 7.38
CA ARG A 1011 11.69 34.69 6.49
C ARG A 1011 11.42 34.98 5.02
N ARG A 1012 12.24 34.39 4.15
CA ARG A 1012 12.05 34.29 2.69
C ARG A 1012 12.37 32.85 2.28
N ALA A 1013 11.47 32.19 1.54
CA ALA A 1013 11.68 30.82 1.03
C ALA A 1013 12.26 29.85 2.09
N GLY A 1014 11.67 29.83 3.29
CA GLY A 1014 12.17 29.04 4.43
C GLY A 1014 13.31 29.69 5.23
N THR A 1015 14.29 30.31 4.57
CA THR A 1015 15.46 30.92 5.23
C THR A 1015 15.08 32.06 6.17
N THR A 1016 15.66 32.06 7.38
CA THR A 1016 15.45 33.12 8.38
C THR A 1016 16.48 34.23 8.23
N LEU A 1017 16.01 35.43 7.89
CA LEU A 1017 16.82 36.63 7.64
C LEU A 1017 17.03 37.48 8.91
N VAL A 1018 16.04 37.44 9.81
CA VAL A 1018 16.07 38.11 11.11
C VAL A 1018 15.35 37.22 12.12
N ASN A 1019 15.94 37.06 13.30
CA ASN A 1019 15.27 36.51 14.46
C ASN A 1019 15.75 37.30 15.70
N ARG A 1020 14.94 38.25 16.18
CA ARG A 1020 15.28 39.07 17.35
C ARG A 1020 14.08 39.21 18.28
N THR A 1021 14.33 39.30 19.58
CA THR A 1021 13.31 39.62 20.59
C THR A 1021 13.52 41.05 21.04
N VAL A 1022 12.45 41.86 21.09
CA VAL A 1022 12.50 43.28 21.41
C VAL A 1022 11.42 43.61 22.45
N THR A 1023 11.77 44.40 23.45
CA THR A 1023 10.85 44.84 24.51
C THR A 1023 10.35 46.25 24.21
N VAL A 1024 9.03 46.45 24.19
CA VAL A 1024 8.35 47.71 23.86
C VAL A 1024 7.52 48.15 25.05
N ARG A 1025 7.80 49.32 25.65
CA ARG A 1025 7.00 49.85 26.78
C ARG A 1025 5.57 50.16 26.35
N ALA A 1026 4.61 49.95 27.25
CA ALA A 1026 3.19 50.22 26.98
C ALA A 1026 2.97 51.66 26.49
N GLY A 1027 2.15 51.82 25.44
CA GLY A 1027 1.85 53.11 24.83
C GLY A 1027 2.98 53.73 23.99
N ARG A 1028 4.13 53.08 23.81
CA ARG A 1028 5.22 53.54 22.93
C ARG A 1028 5.40 52.65 21.70
N THR A 1029 5.99 53.23 20.66
CA THR A 1029 6.41 52.56 19.43
C THR A 1029 7.93 52.37 19.43
N THR A 1030 8.41 51.17 19.10
CA THR A 1030 9.83 50.87 18.90
C THR A 1030 10.04 50.28 17.51
N THR A 1031 11.03 50.78 16.78
CA THR A 1031 11.32 50.34 15.41
C THR A 1031 12.45 49.30 15.39
N VAL A 1032 12.20 48.14 14.81
CA VAL A 1032 13.21 47.09 14.62
C VAL A 1032 13.76 47.19 13.21
N SER A 1033 15.05 47.53 13.10
CA SER A 1033 15.74 47.69 11.81
C SER A 1033 16.81 46.61 11.59
N PHE A 1034 16.97 46.18 10.34
CA PHE A 1034 18.01 45.22 9.93
C PHE A 1034 18.57 45.59 8.55
N ALA A 1035 19.87 45.33 8.35
CA ALA A 1035 20.52 45.54 7.05
C ALA A 1035 20.14 44.42 6.08
N THR A 1036 19.94 44.76 4.80
CA THR A 1036 19.81 43.77 3.73
C THR A 1036 21.19 43.23 3.39
N THR A 1037 21.45 41.96 3.70
CA THR A 1037 22.66 41.26 3.24
C THR A 1037 22.69 41.15 1.71
N GLY A 1038 23.87 40.86 1.13
CA GLY A 1038 24.08 40.89 -0.33
C GLY A 1038 23.08 40.05 -1.14
N THR A 1039 22.60 38.94 -0.56
CA THR A 1039 21.58 38.05 -1.14
C THR A 1039 20.23 38.74 -1.34
N LEU A 1040 19.85 39.70 -0.49
CA LEU A 1040 18.64 40.50 -0.70
C LEU A 1040 18.85 41.59 -1.76
N ARG A 1041 20.02 42.25 -1.79
CA ARG A 1041 20.30 43.29 -2.79
C ARG A 1041 20.25 42.75 -4.23
N ARG A 1042 20.81 41.56 -4.49
CA ARG A 1042 20.76 40.92 -5.83
C ARG A 1042 19.36 40.51 -6.31
N SER A 1043 18.38 40.38 -5.41
CA SER A 1043 17.04 39.88 -5.73
C SER A 1043 15.93 40.94 -5.64
N LEU A 1044 16.28 42.16 -5.24
CA LEU A 1044 15.45 43.35 -5.37
C LEU A 1044 15.84 44.14 -6.64
N GLY A 1045 16.02 43.40 -7.75
CA GLY A 1045 16.19 43.98 -9.08
C GLY A 1045 14.96 44.78 -9.51
N ARG A 1046 15.14 45.63 -10.52
CA ARG A 1046 14.10 46.56 -11.00
C ARG A 1046 12.87 45.78 -11.47
N GLY A 1047 11.78 45.80 -10.68
CA GLY A 1047 10.52 45.10 -10.96
C GLY A 1047 10.24 43.85 -10.11
N SER A 1048 11.22 43.32 -9.36
CA SER A 1048 11.03 42.08 -8.59
C SER A 1048 10.16 42.27 -7.34
N ARG A 1049 9.05 41.52 -7.25
CA ARG A 1049 8.20 41.43 -6.03
C ARG A 1049 8.72 40.31 -5.11
N VAL A 1050 9.24 40.66 -3.93
CA VAL A 1050 9.72 39.67 -2.95
C VAL A 1050 8.69 39.45 -1.84
N ALA A 1051 8.23 38.21 -1.67
CA ALA A 1051 7.42 37.82 -0.52
C ALA A 1051 8.29 37.60 0.72
N LEU A 1052 8.17 38.49 1.72
CA LEU A 1052 8.70 38.24 3.08
C LEU A 1052 7.55 37.90 4.01
N LYS A 1053 7.76 36.88 4.86
CA LYS A 1053 6.84 36.50 5.93
C LYS A 1053 7.37 37.04 7.25
N VAL A 1054 6.75 38.10 7.76
CA VAL A 1054 7.02 38.62 9.10
C VAL A 1054 6.12 37.89 10.09
N SER A 1055 6.72 37.32 11.13
CA SER A 1055 6.04 36.67 12.25
C SER A 1055 6.30 37.47 13.52
N LEU A 1056 5.24 37.86 14.21
CA LEU A 1056 5.30 38.50 15.52
C LEU A 1056 4.67 37.58 16.56
N ARG A 1057 5.37 37.36 17.69
CA ARG A 1057 4.84 36.64 18.85
C ARG A 1057 5.02 37.51 20.10
N GLY A 1058 3.91 37.97 20.67
CA GLY A 1058 3.86 38.69 21.94
C GLY A 1058 3.64 37.76 23.13
N THR A 1059 4.08 38.18 24.31
CA THR A 1059 3.74 37.55 25.61
C THR A 1059 3.35 38.63 26.60
N GLY A 1060 2.09 38.62 27.07
CA GLY A 1060 1.53 39.56 28.04
C GLY A 1060 0.44 40.47 27.45
N GLY A 1061 -0.81 40.30 27.89
CA GLY A 1061 -1.97 41.13 27.52
C GLY A 1061 -2.42 41.02 26.05
N THR A 1062 -3.56 41.61 25.73
CA THR A 1062 -4.14 41.67 24.38
C THR A 1062 -3.25 42.46 23.42
N THR A 1063 -2.29 41.77 22.78
CA THR A 1063 -1.28 42.42 21.94
C THR A 1063 -1.83 42.76 20.55
N SER A 1064 -2.49 43.91 20.45
CA SER A 1064 -2.83 44.54 19.16
C SER A 1064 -1.58 45.17 18.54
N VAL A 1065 -0.90 44.47 17.62
CA VAL A 1065 0.16 45.06 16.79
C VAL A 1065 -0.42 45.40 15.41
N GLN A 1066 -0.66 46.69 15.19
CA GLN A 1066 -1.16 47.25 13.93
C GLN A 1066 0.02 47.64 13.01
N PRO A 1067 0.14 47.09 11.79
CA PRO A 1067 1.13 47.56 10.82
C PRO A 1067 0.66 48.87 10.16
N GLY A 1068 1.45 49.94 10.31
CA GLY A 1068 1.14 51.24 9.69
C GLY A 1068 1.38 51.28 8.17
N THR A 1069 0.66 52.17 7.47
CA THR A 1069 0.67 52.30 6.01
C THR A 1069 2.04 52.71 5.43
N VAL A 1070 2.40 52.13 4.28
CA VAL A 1070 3.70 52.35 3.61
C VAL A 1070 3.53 52.54 2.10
N THR A 1071 4.04 53.65 1.57
CA THR A 1071 4.11 53.95 0.13
C THR A 1071 5.53 53.72 -0.39
N VAL A 1072 5.67 53.13 -1.58
CA VAL A 1072 6.95 52.98 -2.29
C VAL A 1072 6.93 53.86 -3.55
N ARG A 1073 7.82 54.85 -3.62
CA ARG A 1073 8.13 55.61 -4.85
C ARG A 1073 9.59 55.38 -5.23
N GLY A 1074 9.84 54.91 -6.44
CA GLY A 1074 11.18 54.86 -7.03
C GLY A 1074 11.41 56.08 -7.93
N THR A 1075 12.60 56.67 -7.89
CA THR A 1075 13.01 57.81 -8.74
C THR A 1075 14.24 57.43 -9.56
N LYS A 1076 14.26 57.79 -10.86
CA LYS A 1076 15.41 57.64 -11.75
C LYS A 1076 16.64 58.39 -11.20
N ARG A 1077 17.79 57.74 -11.11
CA ARG A 1077 18.76 57.63 -12.22
C ARG A 1077 19.49 56.29 -12.09
#